data_AF-A0ABD3WBI4-F1
#
_entry.id   AF-A0ABD3WBI4-F1
#
_cell.length_a   1.000
_cell.length_b   1.000
_cell.length_c   1.000
_cell.angle_alpha   90.00
_cell.angle_beta   90.00
_cell.angle_gamma   90.00
#
_symmetry.space_group_name_H-M   'P 1'
#
loop_
_entity.id
_entity.type
_entity.pdbx_description
1 polymer ?
#
loop_
_entity_poly.entity_id
_entity_poly.type
_entity_poly.pdbx_seq_one_letter_code
_entity_poly.pdbx_strand_id
1 'polypeptide(L)'
;MALKYTVLVVLLTGVSTQDECVKYATIPHAGQRYYNYRVNSVIVHDFDLTSGWYRANDEIMPIEKPKSLYRCGTQFPIWMNGTLPSEEDGIVDSVACVVSAQSACSINYPIKVKNCGTFWVYFLTKTASRQEAYCFGIGTEGELPNFVPPKPVVSPVEVVKQGEYDVLSRVHFACTFAPSTDPSEAGLHYQVYWYVVKDGSEVMHVMEEQPKDKLDDLQLTEEIFMDDMKQVLGVDISCAVLPLSGKKGVPGSFSQRSEPFFAGIHIHVTKSSITRGDTGSVSVTSTIPVGCDGKICPLPVLAYVPDECEGLAFGTYCGTEIANDQWNITFYISITTSNGAAYKVNGKFDIYLKIENFIMPRIWNNYPLQTFSVEIVESKNNIWKGKTCHSHNDPHMKTFTDRYFENHVDGEFILYRHLRYKAEVQIKTRPCEAHWAHFVRCNCGVAVKAGKDVFVFDVCGPIPFIGYKDGRCKDSTLVVLKTGNTYKISFPYGTYVSVSIWSHDTRFVNVDVTPSISDDNMTSTGLCGAISTDCSLGFRKRDGSVLQNGNGNCATDTTIENAFIEEWRVWANESLFTFGKDVEDNLVSWPSYVCACRKRNTSLSQVDTQIPCGGETTQECEKGDRVGKKTCNILHQRRRRSVRNVDRFPSPRHRKKRYALNQLPVQINMTDQEALTYCQNYMKESPIFDLCNTVPSTRSEENINTCVMDILLTKTTVWADSARESMRKQCLNEISRNNTFREEEEEATGIIAEIEEKACPSMCNKRGLCVNGTCICDAGYGSYDCSLDLSEPPDIFGLLDDGLCDERHLECKDAFVYGEIFAEGENLTCRIKPFIVSVDQIRKYETAFYVPAEHETLFEVVCPVQQTRRRKRSLGPNTDAQDRFVLGYTVSVSNDRERYGRDFDLYMYNSECQHFENSSETIIFTLMDGYCFIDHKCVGSGEVHKEDECKICDDKQLKFDWSIRENYQACIRNEQDSSQQPSLTTLTPRGSSAHTAFNLVLVLLSALLSGINIK
;
A
#
# COMPACT_ATOMS: atom_id res chain seq x y z
N MET A 1 -27.03 -53.93 -27.71
CA MET A 1 -28.45 -53.54 -27.61
C MET A 1 -28.73 -52.46 -28.67
N ALA A 2 -30.00 -52.18 -28.98
CA ALA A 2 -30.43 -51.15 -29.94
C ALA A 2 -30.46 -49.75 -29.27
N LEU A 3 -30.48 -48.59 -29.95
CA LEU A 3 -30.42 -48.28 -31.40
C LEU A 3 -29.77 -46.89 -31.65
N LYS A 4 -29.34 -46.66 -32.90
CA LYS A 4 -29.04 -45.41 -33.64
C LYS A 4 -29.23 -44.01 -32.98
N TYR A 5 -28.32 -43.11 -33.34
CA TYR A 5 -28.48 -41.64 -33.31
C TYR A 5 -29.81 -41.16 -33.92
N THR A 6 -30.36 -40.07 -33.38
CA THR A 6 -31.25 -39.13 -34.10
C THR A 6 -31.04 -37.74 -33.49
N VAL A 7 -30.80 -36.73 -34.33
CA VAL A 7 -30.68 -35.33 -33.89
C VAL A 7 -32.08 -34.75 -33.74
N LEU A 8 -32.42 -34.25 -32.55
CA LEU A 8 -33.66 -33.50 -32.32
C LEU A 8 -33.35 -32.00 -32.22
N VAL A 9 -33.51 -31.29 -33.34
CA VAL A 9 -33.62 -29.82 -33.30
C VAL A 9 -35.02 -29.50 -32.79
N VAL A 10 -35.13 -29.27 -31.47
CA VAL A 10 -36.38 -28.83 -30.86
C VAL A 10 -36.53 -27.33 -31.12
N LEU A 11 -37.22 -26.99 -32.23
CA LEU A 11 -37.82 -25.68 -32.41
C LEU A 11 -38.95 -25.53 -31.38
N LEU A 12 -38.59 -25.09 -30.17
CA LEU A 12 -39.54 -24.57 -29.19
C LEU A 12 -40.03 -23.19 -29.66
N THR A 13 -40.85 -23.19 -30.72
CA THR A 13 -41.84 -22.14 -30.96
C THR A 13 -42.97 -22.29 -29.93
N GLY A 14 -42.60 -22.24 -28.65
CA GLY A 14 -43.52 -21.98 -27.57
C GLY A 14 -43.98 -20.54 -27.74
N VAL A 15 -45.06 -20.36 -28.50
CA VAL A 15 -45.84 -19.13 -28.46
C VAL A 15 -46.38 -19.06 -27.04
N SER A 16 -45.66 -18.33 -26.19
CA SER A 16 -46.16 -17.92 -24.89
C SER A 16 -47.37 -17.05 -25.16
N THR A 17 -48.55 -17.64 -25.03
CA THR A 17 -49.80 -16.93 -24.81
C THR A 17 -49.65 -16.24 -23.47
N GLN A 18 -49.00 -15.07 -23.49
CA GLN A 18 -48.78 -14.25 -22.31
C GLN A 18 -50.12 -13.99 -21.66
N ASP A 19 -50.23 -14.38 -20.40
CA ASP A 19 -51.48 -14.38 -19.66
C ASP A 19 -52.17 -13.00 -19.75
N GLU A 20 -53.48 -13.02 -19.96
CA GLU A 20 -54.31 -11.82 -20.09
C GLU A 20 -54.28 -10.92 -18.85
N CYS A 21 -53.94 -11.49 -17.68
CA CYS A 21 -53.69 -10.79 -16.42
C CYS A 21 -52.29 -10.15 -16.33
N VAL A 22 -51.40 -10.44 -17.29
CA VAL A 22 -50.07 -9.83 -17.43
C VAL A 22 -50.04 -8.89 -18.66
N LYS A 23 -50.84 -9.14 -19.69
CA LYS A 23 -50.84 -8.40 -20.96
C LYS A 23 -52.22 -7.87 -21.36
N TYR A 24 -52.55 -6.70 -20.85
CA TYR A 24 -53.74 -5.91 -21.17
C TYR A 24 -53.35 -4.45 -21.47
N ALA A 25 -54.25 -3.69 -22.10
CA ALA A 25 -54.17 -2.24 -22.17
C ALA A 25 -55.04 -1.60 -21.06
N THR A 26 -54.74 -0.36 -20.66
CA THR A 26 -55.67 0.41 -19.81
C THR A 26 -56.73 1.06 -20.69
N ILE A 27 -58.01 0.99 -20.32
CA ILE A 27 -59.07 1.58 -21.16
C ILE A 27 -58.99 3.13 -21.14
N PRO A 28 -58.97 3.81 -22.31
CA PRO A 28 -58.91 5.27 -22.36
C PRO A 28 -60.09 5.93 -21.64
N HIS A 29 -59.84 7.01 -20.91
CA HIS A 29 -60.86 7.78 -20.16
C HIS A 29 -61.57 7.00 -19.04
N ALA A 30 -60.91 6.02 -18.39
CA ALA A 30 -61.49 5.21 -17.31
C ALA A 30 -62.31 6.02 -16.27
N GLY A 31 -61.75 7.11 -15.73
CA GLY A 31 -62.44 7.98 -14.74
C GLY A 31 -63.66 8.75 -15.27
N GLN A 32 -63.91 8.76 -16.58
CA GLN A 32 -65.11 9.34 -17.20
C GLN A 32 -66.16 8.25 -17.50
N ARG A 33 -65.83 6.97 -17.34
CA ARG A 33 -66.70 5.82 -17.63
C ARG A 33 -67.50 5.32 -16.43
N TYR A 34 -67.42 6.00 -15.28
CA TYR A 34 -68.17 5.66 -14.08
C TYR A 34 -69.68 5.63 -14.31
N TYR A 35 -70.35 4.65 -13.72
CA TYR A 35 -71.80 4.39 -13.83
C TYR A 35 -72.68 5.63 -13.61
N ASN A 36 -72.27 6.55 -12.73
CA ASN A 36 -72.99 7.80 -12.48
C ASN A 36 -72.48 9.01 -13.28
N TYR A 37 -71.31 8.96 -13.91
CA TYR A 37 -70.70 10.10 -14.62
C TYR A 37 -71.58 10.55 -15.79
N ARG A 38 -72.03 11.81 -15.80
CA ARG A 38 -72.88 12.34 -16.88
C ARG A 38 -72.07 12.81 -18.08
N VAL A 39 -72.65 12.71 -19.27
CA VAL A 39 -72.09 13.32 -20.50
C VAL A 39 -71.88 14.82 -20.29
N ASN A 40 -70.69 15.31 -20.64
CA ASN A 40 -70.37 16.73 -20.72
C ASN A 40 -70.13 17.15 -22.20
N SER A 41 -69.35 18.19 -22.47
CA SER A 41 -69.01 18.64 -23.83
C SER A 41 -68.15 17.65 -24.63
N VAL A 42 -67.53 16.66 -23.99
CA VAL A 42 -66.74 15.59 -24.62
C VAL A 42 -67.46 14.27 -24.42
N ILE A 43 -67.93 13.66 -25.52
CA ILE A 43 -68.61 12.36 -25.50
C ILE A 43 -67.56 11.26 -25.59
N VAL A 44 -67.46 10.43 -24.55
CA VAL A 44 -66.65 9.21 -24.57
C VAL A 44 -67.26 8.21 -25.56
N HIS A 45 -66.44 7.61 -26.42
CA HIS A 45 -66.91 6.63 -27.41
C HIS A 45 -65.86 5.56 -27.73
N ASP A 46 -66.31 4.34 -28.03
CA ASP A 46 -65.45 3.18 -28.35
C ASP A 46 -65.48 2.78 -29.84
N PHE A 47 -65.98 3.66 -30.72
CA PHE A 47 -66.03 3.43 -32.17
C PHE A 47 -64.65 3.20 -32.80
N ASP A 48 -63.64 3.88 -32.27
CA ASP A 48 -62.23 3.80 -32.70
C ASP A 48 -61.38 2.91 -31.76
N LEU A 49 -62.01 2.18 -30.83
CA LEU A 49 -61.33 1.27 -29.90
C LEU A 49 -60.72 0.07 -30.66
N THR A 50 -59.48 -0.31 -30.35
CA THR A 50 -58.88 -1.54 -30.91
C THR A 50 -59.40 -2.75 -30.13
N SER A 51 -59.86 -3.80 -30.81
CA SER A 51 -60.31 -5.02 -30.13
C SER A 51 -59.16 -5.72 -29.42
N GLY A 52 -59.32 -6.03 -28.13
CA GLY A 52 -58.23 -6.56 -27.28
C GLY A 52 -58.61 -6.65 -25.81
N TRP A 53 -57.65 -7.08 -24.97
CA TRP A 53 -57.81 -7.19 -23.51
C TRP A 53 -57.55 -5.84 -22.82
N TYR A 54 -58.48 -5.43 -21.94
CA TYR A 54 -58.44 -4.16 -21.21
C TYR A 54 -58.66 -4.34 -19.69
N ARG A 55 -57.93 -3.54 -18.89
CA ARG A 55 -58.19 -3.28 -17.46
C ARG A 55 -58.70 -1.84 -17.29
N ALA A 56 -59.51 -1.59 -16.27
CA ALA A 56 -60.17 -0.30 -16.03
C ALA A 56 -59.90 0.23 -14.61
N ASN A 57 -58.62 0.35 -14.22
CA ASN A 57 -58.19 0.88 -12.91
C ASN A 57 -58.92 0.21 -11.72
N ASP A 58 -59.00 -1.12 -11.76
CA ASP A 58 -59.63 -2.01 -10.77
C ASP A 58 -61.15 -1.91 -10.61
N GLU A 59 -61.79 -1.12 -11.48
CA GLU A 59 -63.24 -1.00 -11.56
C GLU A 59 -63.85 -2.07 -12.47
N ILE A 60 -64.97 -2.65 -12.01
CA ILE A 60 -65.72 -3.69 -12.74
C ILE A 60 -66.69 -3.09 -13.76
N MET A 61 -66.95 -3.79 -14.87
CA MET A 61 -68.06 -3.44 -15.75
C MET A 61 -69.38 -3.67 -15.00
N PRO A 62 -70.30 -2.67 -14.91
CA PRO A 62 -71.54 -2.82 -14.17
C PRO A 62 -72.40 -3.98 -14.69
N ILE A 63 -72.78 -4.88 -13.78
CA ILE A 63 -73.68 -6.01 -14.05
C ILE A 63 -75.17 -5.66 -13.93
N GLU A 64 -75.48 -4.41 -13.57
CA GLU A 64 -76.82 -3.83 -13.65
C GLU A 64 -76.85 -2.73 -14.71
N LYS A 65 -77.99 -2.60 -15.42
CA LYS A 65 -78.19 -1.54 -16.40
C LYS A 65 -78.05 -0.14 -15.77
N PRO A 66 -77.38 0.82 -16.44
CA PRO A 66 -77.44 2.24 -16.10
C PRO A 66 -78.87 2.78 -15.99
N LYS A 67 -79.14 3.57 -14.94
CA LYS A 67 -80.48 4.09 -14.61
C LYS A 67 -81.03 5.10 -15.63
N SER A 68 -80.18 5.66 -16.49
CA SER A 68 -80.56 6.59 -17.55
C SER A 68 -79.58 6.52 -18.72
N LEU A 69 -79.99 7.07 -19.86
CA LEU A 69 -79.07 7.54 -20.90
C LEU A 69 -78.16 8.66 -20.35
N TYR A 70 -77.15 9.05 -21.14
CA TYR A 70 -76.17 10.10 -20.81
C TYR A 70 -75.36 9.80 -19.53
N ARG A 71 -74.91 8.55 -19.38
CA ARG A 71 -74.09 8.06 -18.26
C ARG A 71 -72.79 7.43 -18.78
N CYS A 72 -71.83 7.12 -17.89
CA CYS A 72 -70.54 6.53 -18.27
C CYS A 72 -69.79 7.36 -19.33
N GLY A 73 -69.97 8.68 -19.29
CA GLY A 73 -69.35 9.63 -20.24
C GLY A 73 -69.96 9.62 -21.64
N THR A 74 -70.99 8.81 -21.91
CA THR A 74 -71.52 8.57 -23.26
C THR A 74 -73.05 8.67 -23.36
N GLN A 75 -73.59 8.84 -24.56
CA GLN A 75 -75.05 9.00 -24.74
C GLN A 75 -75.79 7.67 -24.55
N PHE A 76 -75.22 6.58 -25.07
CA PHE A 76 -75.74 5.21 -24.98
C PHE A 76 -74.76 4.32 -24.20
N PRO A 77 -74.90 4.24 -22.86
CA PRO A 77 -74.03 3.44 -22.01
C PRO A 77 -74.05 1.94 -22.37
N ILE A 78 -72.90 1.27 -22.25
CA ILE A 78 -72.79 -0.19 -22.37
C ILE A 78 -72.42 -0.82 -21.02
N TRP A 79 -73.19 -1.84 -20.61
CA TRP A 79 -73.06 -2.57 -19.34
C TRP A 79 -73.00 -4.09 -19.58
N MET A 80 -72.54 -4.89 -18.62
CA MET A 80 -72.43 -6.34 -18.80
C MET A 80 -73.73 -7.07 -18.41
N ASN A 81 -74.38 -7.71 -19.38
CA ASN A 81 -75.55 -8.54 -19.15
C ASN A 81 -75.12 -9.98 -18.82
N GLY A 82 -74.58 -10.16 -17.62
CA GLY A 82 -74.02 -11.43 -17.14
C GLY A 82 -73.58 -11.35 -15.67
N THR A 83 -72.82 -12.34 -15.22
CA THR A 83 -72.16 -12.34 -13.90
C THR A 83 -70.64 -12.24 -14.06
N LEU A 84 -69.93 -11.85 -13.01
CA LEU A 84 -68.45 -11.81 -13.01
C LEU A 84 -67.90 -13.21 -12.70
N PRO A 85 -66.83 -13.66 -13.39
CA PRO A 85 -66.19 -14.95 -13.12
C PRO A 85 -65.40 -14.93 -11.80
N SER A 86 -65.29 -16.09 -11.17
CA SER A 86 -64.29 -16.39 -10.14
C SER A 86 -62.92 -16.65 -10.76
N GLU A 87 -61.87 -16.79 -9.94
CA GLU A 87 -60.53 -17.19 -10.40
C GLU A 87 -60.52 -18.59 -11.05
N GLU A 88 -61.35 -19.51 -10.57
CA GLU A 88 -61.42 -20.90 -11.06
C GLU A 88 -62.11 -21.01 -12.43
N ASP A 89 -62.98 -20.05 -12.80
CA ASP A 89 -63.70 -20.06 -14.08
C ASP A 89 -62.82 -19.68 -15.29
N GLY A 90 -61.66 -19.06 -15.05
CA GLY A 90 -60.74 -18.63 -16.09
C GLY A 90 -61.35 -17.59 -17.04
N ILE A 91 -61.35 -17.86 -18.35
CA ILE A 91 -61.90 -16.95 -19.38
C ILE A 91 -63.34 -17.34 -19.70
N VAL A 92 -64.28 -16.47 -19.36
CA VAL A 92 -65.72 -16.64 -19.60
C VAL A 92 -66.20 -15.72 -20.73
N ASP A 93 -66.93 -16.28 -21.70
CA ASP A 93 -67.66 -15.53 -22.73
C ASP A 93 -68.90 -14.86 -22.13
N SER A 94 -69.11 -13.58 -22.43
CA SER A 94 -70.19 -12.75 -21.87
C SER A 94 -70.71 -11.75 -22.92
N VAL A 95 -71.77 -11.01 -22.59
CA VAL A 95 -72.43 -10.06 -23.49
C VAL A 95 -72.52 -8.68 -22.85
N ALA A 96 -72.01 -7.67 -23.55
CA ALA A 96 -72.19 -6.27 -23.20
C ALA A 96 -73.40 -5.68 -23.97
N CYS A 97 -74.22 -4.89 -23.29
CA CYS A 97 -75.53 -4.44 -23.73
C CYS A 97 -75.61 -2.91 -23.81
N VAL A 98 -75.96 -2.37 -24.99
CA VAL A 98 -76.22 -0.93 -25.17
C VAL A 98 -77.58 -0.57 -24.56
N VAL A 99 -77.64 0.43 -23.68
CA VAL A 99 -78.90 1.01 -23.17
C VAL A 99 -79.47 1.99 -24.19
N SER A 100 -80.77 1.87 -24.50
CA SER A 100 -81.53 2.84 -25.30
C SER A 100 -82.72 3.41 -24.53
N ALA A 101 -83.41 4.39 -25.12
CA ALA A 101 -84.65 4.94 -24.56
C ALA A 101 -85.82 3.93 -24.51
N GLN A 102 -85.68 2.76 -25.14
CA GLN A 102 -86.75 1.78 -25.37
C GLN A 102 -86.40 0.36 -24.91
N SER A 103 -85.11 0.04 -24.73
CA SER A 103 -84.64 -1.25 -24.23
C SER A 103 -83.45 -1.09 -23.27
N ALA A 104 -83.37 -1.96 -22.27
CA ALA A 104 -82.18 -2.11 -21.43
C ALA A 104 -80.98 -2.72 -22.19
N CYS A 105 -81.25 -3.38 -23.31
CA CYS A 105 -80.25 -3.93 -24.22
C CYS A 105 -80.81 -3.84 -25.65
N SER A 106 -80.35 -2.86 -26.44
CA SER A 106 -80.78 -2.68 -27.84
C SER A 106 -79.80 -3.26 -28.85
N ILE A 107 -78.53 -3.39 -28.47
CA ILE A 107 -77.45 -3.97 -29.27
C ILE A 107 -76.58 -4.79 -28.32
N ASN A 108 -76.14 -5.96 -28.78
CA ASN A 108 -75.28 -6.89 -28.05
C ASN A 108 -73.87 -6.85 -28.63
N TYR A 109 -72.85 -6.67 -27.79
CA TYR A 109 -71.45 -6.91 -28.12
C TYR A 109 -70.95 -8.16 -27.40
N PRO A 110 -70.39 -9.16 -28.11
CA PRO A 110 -69.74 -10.29 -27.46
C PRO A 110 -68.41 -9.82 -26.83
N ILE A 111 -68.24 -10.11 -25.55
CA ILE A 111 -67.02 -9.80 -24.78
C ILE A 111 -66.50 -11.07 -24.10
N LYS A 112 -65.27 -11.05 -23.61
CA LYS A 112 -64.76 -12.07 -22.68
C LYS A 112 -64.34 -11.41 -21.38
N VAL A 113 -64.41 -12.13 -20.27
CA VAL A 113 -63.97 -11.65 -18.96
C VAL A 113 -63.10 -12.72 -18.31
N LYS A 114 -62.01 -12.29 -17.67
CA LYS A 114 -61.15 -13.14 -16.85
C LYS A 114 -60.94 -12.48 -15.49
N ASN A 115 -60.97 -13.29 -14.43
CA ASN A 115 -60.60 -12.86 -13.08
C ASN A 115 -59.09 -13.11 -12.87
N CYS A 116 -58.39 -12.12 -12.32
CA CYS A 116 -56.96 -12.11 -12.06
C CYS A 116 -56.64 -12.05 -10.56
N GLY A 117 -57.59 -12.46 -9.71
CA GLY A 117 -57.51 -12.42 -8.25
C GLY A 117 -57.87 -11.04 -7.70
N THR A 118 -57.01 -10.04 -7.92
CA THR A 118 -57.22 -8.68 -7.40
C THR A 118 -57.92 -7.73 -8.38
N PHE A 119 -58.12 -8.14 -9.64
CA PHE A 119 -58.80 -7.35 -10.67
C PHE A 119 -59.40 -8.24 -11.78
N TRP A 120 -60.20 -7.65 -12.66
CA TRP A 120 -60.74 -8.31 -13.86
C TRP A 120 -60.20 -7.67 -15.13
N VAL A 121 -60.01 -8.49 -16.18
CA VAL A 121 -59.70 -8.03 -17.54
C VAL A 121 -60.80 -8.40 -18.50
N TYR A 122 -61.06 -7.53 -19.47
CA TYR A 122 -62.18 -7.60 -20.39
C TYR A 122 -61.68 -7.59 -21.84
N PHE A 123 -62.04 -8.61 -22.63
CA PHE A 123 -61.84 -8.55 -24.08
C PHE A 123 -62.97 -7.74 -24.68
N LEU A 124 -62.65 -6.53 -25.15
CA LEU A 124 -63.61 -5.57 -25.70
C LEU A 124 -63.47 -5.49 -27.22
N THR A 125 -64.56 -5.11 -27.90
CA THR A 125 -64.58 -4.81 -29.33
C THR A 125 -65.09 -3.40 -29.58
N LYS A 126 -64.69 -2.77 -30.70
CA LYS A 126 -65.21 -1.45 -31.07
C LYS A 126 -66.75 -1.39 -31.14
N THR A 127 -67.32 -0.23 -30.84
CA THR A 127 -68.77 0.03 -30.89
C THR A 127 -69.21 0.48 -32.28
N ALA A 128 -70.53 0.55 -32.52
CA ALA A 128 -71.10 0.87 -33.83
C ALA A 128 -71.29 2.38 -34.03
N SER A 129 -71.40 3.15 -32.95
CA SER A 129 -71.59 4.60 -32.97
C SER A 129 -70.58 5.37 -32.13
N ARG A 130 -70.27 6.60 -32.54
CA ARG A 130 -69.51 7.60 -31.74
C ARG A 130 -70.31 8.20 -30.56
N GLN A 131 -71.35 7.50 -30.13
CA GLN A 131 -72.24 7.83 -29.03
C GLN A 131 -72.41 6.65 -28.05
N GLU A 132 -71.61 5.59 -28.22
CA GLU A 132 -71.64 4.33 -27.47
C GLU A 132 -70.27 4.06 -26.82
N ALA A 133 -70.26 3.73 -25.52
CA ALA A 133 -69.04 3.41 -24.78
C ALA A 133 -69.26 2.44 -23.60
N TYR A 134 -68.26 1.61 -23.33
CA TYR A 134 -68.21 0.69 -22.18
C TYR A 134 -68.07 1.44 -20.86
N CYS A 135 -68.92 1.05 -19.90
CA CYS A 135 -69.02 1.61 -18.55
C CYS A 135 -68.20 0.79 -17.55
N PHE A 136 -67.57 1.45 -16.57
CA PHE A 136 -66.76 0.80 -15.53
C PHE A 136 -66.90 1.53 -14.19
N GLY A 137 -67.18 0.79 -13.11
CA GLY A 137 -67.14 1.29 -11.74
C GLY A 137 -68.33 2.11 -11.26
N ILE A 138 -68.45 2.25 -9.95
CA ILE A 138 -69.59 2.90 -9.27
C ILE A 138 -69.17 4.22 -8.61
N GLY A 139 -68.52 5.11 -9.39
CA GLY A 139 -68.11 6.44 -8.91
C GLY A 139 -69.28 7.25 -8.33
N THR A 140 -69.03 7.92 -7.20
CA THR A 140 -69.98 8.86 -6.56
C THR A 140 -70.05 10.20 -7.30
N GLU A 141 -71.09 11.00 -7.04
CA GLU A 141 -71.28 12.28 -7.75
C GLU A 141 -70.19 13.31 -7.39
N GLY A 142 -69.65 13.97 -8.42
CA GLY A 142 -68.67 15.05 -8.32
C GLY A 142 -68.32 15.60 -9.70
N GLU A 143 -67.93 16.87 -9.78
CA GLU A 143 -67.45 17.48 -11.02
C GLU A 143 -65.95 17.21 -11.20
N LEU A 144 -65.53 17.02 -12.46
CA LEU A 144 -64.15 16.74 -12.83
C LEU A 144 -63.28 17.98 -12.63
N PRO A 145 -62.10 17.89 -11.98
CA PRO A 145 -61.13 18.98 -11.94
C PRO A 145 -60.79 19.47 -13.35
N ASN A 146 -60.96 20.77 -13.60
CA ASN A 146 -60.63 21.39 -14.88
C ASN A 146 -59.13 21.72 -14.98
N PHE A 147 -58.47 21.82 -13.81
CA PHE A 147 -57.02 21.90 -13.69
C PHE A 147 -56.28 20.73 -14.36
N VAL A 148 -55.29 21.07 -15.19
CA VAL A 148 -54.22 20.17 -15.63
C VAL A 148 -52.93 20.65 -14.99
N PRO A 149 -52.26 19.88 -14.12
CA PRO A 149 -51.03 20.36 -13.49
C PRO A 149 -49.91 20.54 -14.52
N PRO A 150 -49.06 21.57 -14.37
CA PRO A 150 -47.90 21.74 -15.23
C PRO A 150 -46.92 20.57 -15.06
N LYS A 151 -46.05 20.35 -16.05
CA LYS A 151 -44.98 19.34 -15.98
C LYS A 151 -44.12 19.61 -14.73
N PRO A 152 -44.02 18.63 -13.79
CA PRO A 152 -43.27 18.82 -12.56
C PRO A 152 -41.76 18.67 -12.79
N VAL A 153 -40.98 19.10 -11.81
CA VAL A 153 -39.52 18.95 -11.75
C VAL A 153 -39.16 18.16 -10.49
N VAL A 154 -38.34 17.12 -10.63
CA VAL A 154 -37.76 16.39 -9.49
C VAL A 154 -36.53 17.14 -8.99
N SER A 155 -36.42 17.31 -7.68
CA SER A 155 -35.29 17.96 -7.02
C SER A 155 -35.00 17.30 -5.67
N PRO A 156 -33.73 17.10 -5.28
CA PRO A 156 -33.38 16.58 -3.97
C PRO A 156 -33.57 17.65 -2.89
N VAL A 157 -34.03 17.22 -1.72
CA VAL A 157 -34.27 18.06 -0.54
C VAL A 157 -33.55 17.44 0.64
N GLU A 158 -32.72 18.23 1.33
CA GLU A 158 -32.09 17.81 2.58
C GLU A 158 -32.99 18.13 3.77
N VAL A 159 -33.35 17.12 4.56
CA VAL A 159 -34.24 17.24 5.72
C VAL A 159 -33.44 16.96 6.99
N VAL A 160 -33.02 18.03 7.66
CA VAL A 160 -32.26 17.96 8.92
C VAL A 160 -33.21 17.81 10.11
N LYS A 161 -33.18 16.66 10.79
CA LYS A 161 -33.90 16.44 12.06
C LYS A 161 -32.93 16.53 13.24
N GLN A 162 -33.12 17.55 14.09
CA GLN A 162 -32.43 17.65 15.37
C GLN A 162 -33.01 16.63 16.36
N GLY A 163 -32.24 15.58 16.65
CA GLY A 163 -32.50 14.68 17.77
C GLY A 163 -31.72 15.08 19.03
N GLU A 164 -32.11 14.53 20.18
CA GLU A 164 -31.53 14.87 21.49
C GLU A 164 -30.09 14.37 21.68
N TYR A 165 -29.66 13.39 20.87
CA TYR A 165 -28.31 12.80 20.89
C TYR A 165 -27.66 12.56 19.51
N ASP A 166 -28.38 12.79 18.40
CA ASP A 166 -27.88 12.61 17.03
C ASP A 166 -28.63 13.55 16.08
N VAL A 167 -27.93 14.09 15.07
CA VAL A 167 -28.53 14.93 14.01
C VAL A 167 -28.62 14.11 12.73
N LEU A 168 -29.78 13.48 12.51
CA LEU A 168 -30.06 12.74 11.30
C LEU A 168 -30.55 13.70 10.21
N SER A 169 -29.66 14.03 9.29
CA SER A 169 -30.04 14.57 7.99
C SER A 169 -30.40 13.41 7.05
N ARG A 170 -31.44 13.62 6.24
CA ARG A 170 -31.94 12.65 5.24
C ARG A 170 -32.11 13.31 3.89
N VAL A 171 -31.92 12.54 2.83
CA VAL A 171 -32.22 12.96 1.45
C VAL A 171 -33.63 12.51 1.09
N HIS A 172 -34.45 13.47 0.67
CA HIS A 172 -35.80 13.28 0.13
C HIS A 172 -35.83 13.80 -1.31
N PHE A 173 -36.84 13.42 -2.09
CA PHE A 173 -37.07 14.02 -3.42
C PHE A 173 -38.43 14.73 -3.45
N ALA A 174 -38.42 16.00 -3.86
CA ALA A 174 -39.63 16.79 -4.07
C ALA A 174 -40.03 16.79 -5.54
N CYS A 175 -41.33 16.54 -5.80
CA CYS A 175 -41.96 16.67 -7.10
C CYS A 175 -42.56 18.07 -7.19
N THR A 176 -41.78 19.03 -7.67
CA THR A 176 -42.13 20.46 -7.62
C THR A 176 -43.03 20.83 -8.80
N PHE A 177 -44.23 21.34 -8.52
CA PHE A 177 -45.19 21.85 -9.51
C PHE A 177 -45.94 23.09 -8.96
N ALA A 178 -46.57 23.86 -9.83
CA ALA A 178 -47.47 24.93 -9.40
C ALA A 178 -48.91 24.38 -9.24
N PRO A 179 -49.49 24.37 -8.03
CA PRO A 179 -50.91 24.00 -7.82
C PRO A 179 -51.85 25.12 -8.29
N SER A 180 -53.14 24.80 -8.45
CA SER A 180 -54.14 25.74 -8.99
C SER A 180 -54.25 27.01 -8.13
N THR A 181 -54.45 28.15 -8.78
CA THR A 181 -54.68 29.46 -8.17
C THR A 181 -56.14 29.91 -8.26
N ASP A 182 -57.02 29.11 -8.90
CA ASP A 182 -58.44 29.45 -9.03
C ASP A 182 -59.18 29.23 -7.68
N PRO A 183 -59.91 30.23 -7.15
CA PRO A 183 -60.68 30.07 -5.91
C PRO A 183 -61.77 28.98 -5.98
N SER A 184 -62.29 28.65 -7.16
CA SER A 184 -63.26 27.55 -7.34
C SER A 184 -62.61 26.16 -7.21
N GLU A 185 -61.30 26.08 -7.42
CA GLU A 185 -60.51 24.85 -7.29
C GLU A 185 -59.78 24.73 -5.94
N ALA A 186 -60.12 25.58 -4.96
CA ALA A 186 -59.49 25.59 -3.64
C ALA A 186 -59.69 24.29 -2.82
N GLY A 187 -60.64 23.42 -3.21
CA GLY A 187 -60.84 22.09 -2.60
C GLY A 187 -59.96 20.97 -3.18
N LEU A 188 -59.17 21.24 -4.22
CA LEU A 188 -58.37 20.19 -4.87
C LEU A 188 -57.35 19.57 -3.92
N HIS A 189 -57.25 18.25 -3.98
CA HIS A 189 -56.15 17.48 -3.42
C HIS A 189 -55.24 17.04 -4.57
N TYR A 190 -53.97 16.76 -4.26
CA TYR A 190 -52.96 16.37 -5.21
C TYR A 190 -52.35 15.03 -4.80
N GLN A 191 -52.19 14.15 -5.78
CA GLN A 191 -51.55 12.85 -5.64
C GLN A 191 -50.32 12.80 -6.55
N VAL A 192 -49.17 12.43 -6.01
CA VAL A 192 -47.93 12.26 -6.77
C VAL A 192 -47.69 10.79 -7.06
N TYR A 193 -47.39 10.52 -8.32
CA TYR A 193 -46.92 9.24 -8.83
C TYR A 193 -45.42 9.37 -9.07
N TRP A 194 -44.63 8.62 -8.33
CA TRP A 194 -43.18 8.54 -8.45
C TRP A 194 -42.81 7.31 -9.27
N TYR A 195 -41.89 7.46 -10.22
CA TYR A 195 -41.37 6.39 -11.05
C TYR A 195 -39.86 6.31 -10.87
N VAL A 196 -39.37 5.18 -10.37
CA VAL A 196 -37.95 4.92 -10.12
C VAL A 196 -37.49 3.86 -11.12
N VAL A 197 -36.50 4.20 -11.94
CA VAL A 197 -36.00 3.34 -13.03
C VAL A 197 -34.56 2.90 -12.75
N LYS A 198 -34.32 1.59 -12.82
CA LYS A 198 -32.99 0.98 -12.67
C LYS A 198 -32.83 -0.18 -13.65
N ASP A 199 -31.74 -0.18 -14.42
CA ASP A 199 -31.40 -1.24 -15.38
C ASP A 199 -32.56 -1.61 -16.36
N GLY A 200 -33.39 -0.62 -16.71
CA GLY A 200 -34.57 -0.78 -17.58
C GLY A 200 -35.84 -1.30 -16.88
N SER A 201 -35.80 -1.56 -15.58
CA SER A 201 -36.98 -1.88 -14.75
C SER A 201 -37.53 -0.61 -14.10
N GLU A 202 -38.85 -0.38 -14.20
CA GLU A 202 -39.54 0.76 -13.57
C GLU A 202 -40.41 0.28 -12.41
N VAL A 203 -40.25 0.92 -11.24
CA VAL A 203 -41.12 0.75 -10.07
C VAL A 203 -41.91 2.05 -9.85
N MET A 204 -43.21 1.92 -9.58
CA MET A 204 -44.11 3.06 -9.38
C MET A 204 -44.62 3.12 -7.93
N HIS A 205 -44.33 4.22 -7.24
CA HIS A 205 -44.86 4.52 -5.90
C HIS A 205 -45.94 5.60 -6.01
N VAL A 206 -47.04 5.46 -5.25
CA VAL A 206 -48.18 6.39 -5.29
C VAL A 206 -48.41 6.93 -3.88
N MET A 207 -48.37 8.25 -3.72
CA MET A 207 -48.54 8.91 -2.43
C MET A 207 -50.03 8.99 -2.02
N GLU A 208 -50.33 9.11 -0.72
CA GLU A 208 -51.68 9.48 -0.27
C GLU A 208 -51.97 10.94 -0.68
N GLU A 209 -53.19 11.22 -1.13
CA GLU A 209 -53.56 12.53 -1.66
C GLU A 209 -53.67 13.63 -0.57
N GLN A 210 -53.03 14.78 -0.82
CA GLN A 210 -52.88 15.89 0.12
C GLN A 210 -53.44 17.21 -0.43
N PRO A 211 -53.97 18.10 0.42
CA PRO A 211 -54.41 19.42 0.01
C PRO A 211 -53.23 20.34 -0.34
N LYS A 212 -53.53 21.47 -0.98
CA LYS A 212 -52.54 22.46 -1.47
C LYS A 212 -51.58 23.01 -0.40
N ASP A 213 -51.98 23.02 0.88
CA ASP A 213 -51.16 23.44 2.02
C ASP A 213 -50.18 22.37 2.53
N LYS A 214 -50.21 21.15 1.97
CA LYS A 214 -49.45 19.98 2.44
C LYS A 214 -48.70 19.24 1.33
N LEU A 215 -48.21 19.95 0.32
CA LEU A 215 -47.49 19.32 -0.80
C LEU A 215 -46.16 18.69 -0.39
N ASP A 216 -45.57 19.08 0.74
CA ASP A 216 -44.37 18.44 1.31
C ASP A 216 -44.62 17.01 1.83
N ASP A 217 -45.86 16.66 2.20
CA ASP A 217 -46.24 15.30 2.58
C ASP A 217 -46.28 14.34 1.35
N LEU A 218 -46.06 14.86 0.13
CA LEU A 218 -46.00 14.10 -1.14
C LEU A 218 -44.57 13.80 -1.63
N GLN A 219 -43.54 14.15 -0.85
CA GLN A 219 -42.13 13.88 -1.17
C GLN A 219 -41.80 12.37 -1.13
N LEU A 220 -40.94 11.89 -2.03
CA LEU A 220 -40.40 10.54 -1.97
C LEU A 220 -39.34 10.48 -0.85
N THR A 221 -39.60 9.70 0.20
CA THR A 221 -38.75 9.62 1.39
C THR A 221 -37.81 8.42 1.34
N GLU A 222 -36.67 8.49 2.05
CA GLU A 222 -35.71 7.38 2.21
C GLU A 222 -36.38 6.08 2.67
N GLU A 223 -37.42 6.17 3.50
CA GLU A 223 -38.19 5.01 3.99
C GLU A 223 -39.11 4.42 2.90
N ILE A 224 -39.68 5.24 2.01
CA ILE A 224 -40.56 4.77 0.92
C ILE A 224 -39.74 4.17 -0.22
N PHE A 225 -38.54 4.69 -0.51
CA PHE A 225 -37.73 4.20 -1.63
C PHE A 225 -36.79 3.04 -1.26
N MET A 226 -36.44 2.79 0.01
CA MET A 226 -35.45 1.76 0.41
C MET A 226 -35.97 0.42 0.98
N ASP A 227 -37.28 0.17 0.98
CA ASP A 227 -37.82 -1.12 1.49
C ASP A 227 -37.65 -2.29 0.48
N ASP A 228 -37.91 -3.53 0.93
CA ASP A 228 -37.89 -4.77 0.13
C ASP A 228 -36.54 -5.17 -0.56
N MET A 229 -35.41 -4.83 0.06
CA MET A 229 -34.07 -5.43 -0.18
C MET A 229 -33.44 -5.29 -1.59
N LYS A 230 -32.87 -4.11 -1.93
CA LYS A 230 -31.48 -3.89 -2.45
C LYS A 230 -31.27 -2.55 -3.19
N GLN A 231 -30.34 -1.71 -2.71
CA GLN A 231 -29.61 -0.64 -3.42
C GLN A 231 -30.43 0.32 -4.33
N VAL A 232 -30.63 1.56 -3.88
CA VAL A 232 -31.52 2.54 -4.57
C VAL A 232 -30.83 3.83 -5.05
N LEU A 233 -29.50 3.92 -4.93
CA LEU A 233 -28.72 4.92 -5.66
C LEU A 233 -28.20 4.35 -6.99
N GLY A 234 -27.97 5.24 -7.96
CA GLY A 234 -27.72 4.89 -9.35
C GLY A 234 -29.00 4.61 -10.13
N VAL A 235 -30.04 5.42 -9.89
CA VAL A 235 -31.39 5.26 -10.48
C VAL A 235 -31.88 6.57 -11.06
N ASP A 236 -32.74 6.50 -12.08
CA ASP A 236 -33.44 7.66 -12.63
C ASP A 236 -34.82 7.81 -11.97
N ILE A 237 -35.06 8.95 -11.34
CA ILE A 237 -36.31 9.28 -10.65
C ILE A 237 -37.10 10.29 -11.49
N SER A 238 -38.38 10.01 -11.74
CA SER A 238 -39.30 10.96 -12.37
C SER A 238 -40.64 10.97 -11.63
N CYS A 239 -41.45 12.01 -11.82
CA CYS A 239 -42.78 12.10 -11.20
C CYS A 239 -43.86 12.62 -12.15
N ALA A 240 -45.12 12.32 -11.82
CA ALA A 240 -46.31 12.92 -12.41
C ALA A 240 -47.34 13.26 -11.31
N VAL A 241 -48.20 14.24 -11.57
CA VAL A 241 -49.17 14.78 -10.60
C VAL A 241 -50.58 14.58 -11.12
N LEU A 242 -51.48 14.13 -10.24
CA LEU A 242 -52.91 13.98 -10.48
C LEU A 242 -53.69 14.87 -9.50
N PRO A 243 -54.58 15.78 -9.97
CA PRO A 243 -55.49 16.51 -9.10
C PRO A 243 -56.77 15.69 -8.85
N LEU A 244 -57.34 15.79 -7.65
CA LEU A 244 -58.57 15.14 -7.23
C LEU A 244 -59.56 16.16 -6.67
N SER A 245 -60.86 15.96 -6.95
CA SER A 245 -61.98 16.78 -6.50
C SER A 245 -62.28 16.56 -4.99
N GLY A 246 -61.29 16.84 -4.13
CA GLY A 246 -61.26 16.50 -2.70
C GLY A 246 -60.54 15.19 -2.37
N LYS A 247 -60.42 14.87 -1.08
CA LYS A 247 -59.85 13.60 -0.60
C LYS A 247 -60.70 12.42 -1.08
N LYS A 248 -60.08 11.44 -1.74
CA LYS A 248 -60.73 10.37 -2.53
C LYS A 248 -61.80 10.86 -3.53
N GLY A 249 -61.67 12.10 -4.00
CA GLY A 249 -62.57 12.72 -4.97
C GLY A 249 -62.34 12.25 -6.41
N VAL A 250 -63.15 12.76 -7.34
CA VAL A 250 -63.02 12.44 -8.77
C VAL A 250 -61.65 12.90 -9.30
N PRO A 251 -60.84 12.03 -9.92
CA PRO A 251 -59.55 12.40 -10.49
C PRO A 251 -59.72 13.23 -11.78
N GLY A 252 -58.88 14.26 -11.92
CA GLY A 252 -58.77 15.09 -13.12
C GLY A 252 -57.77 14.54 -14.13
N SER A 253 -57.09 15.44 -14.86
CA SER A 253 -56.06 15.07 -15.83
C SER A 253 -54.68 14.98 -15.17
N PHE A 254 -53.91 13.95 -15.53
CA PHE A 254 -52.49 13.85 -15.19
C PHE A 254 -51.68 15.00 -15.79
N SER A 255 -50.63 15.42 -15.08
CA SER A 255 -49.53 16.19 -15.67
C SER A 255 -48.79 15.35 -16.72
N GLN A 256 -47.96 16.00 -17.55
CA GLN A 256 -46.85 15.28 -18.19
C GLN A 256 -45.91 14.73 -17.10
N ARG A 257 -45.27 13.58 -17.33
CA ARG A 257 -44.17 13.09 -16.48
C ARG A 257 -43.00 14.09 -16.55
N SER A 258 -42.28 14.29 -15.45
CA SER A 258 -41.05 15.09 -15.40
C SER A 258 -39.98 14.56 -16.36
N GLU A 259 -38.91 15.34 -16.57
CA GLU A 259 -37.65 14.72 -17.01
C GLU A 259 -37.13 13.75 -15.93
N PRO A 260 -36.37 12.71 -16.29
CA PRO A 260 -35.68 11.87 -15.32
C PRO A 260 -34.57 12.65 -14.61
N PHE A 261 -34.44 12.41 -13.31
CA PHE A 261 -33.40 12.92 -12.44
C PHE A 261 -32.56 11.76 -11.92
N PHE A 262 -31.29 11.69 -12.31
CA PHE A 262 -30.37 10.67 -11.82
C PHE A 262 -30.01 10.92 -10.35
N ALA A 263 -30.24 9.96 -9.47
CA ALA A 263 -29.90 10.02 -8.05
C ALA A 263 -28.68 9.15 -7.73
N GLY A 264 -27.51 9.76 -7.49
CA GLY A 264 -26.28 9.05 -7.18
C GLY A 264 -25.02 9.88 -7.40
N ILE A 265 -23.97 9.25 -7.94
CA ILE A 265 -22.72 9.92 -8.33
C ILE A 265 -22.49 9.71 -9.83
N HIS A 266 -22.36 10.81 -10.58
CA HIS A 266 -21.90 10.77 -11.96
C HIS A 266 -20.38 10.64 -12.00
N ILE A 267 -19.91 9.75 -12.87
CA ILE A 267 -18.49 9.48 -13.12
C ILE A 267 -18.24 9.79 -14.60
N HIS A 268 -17.33 10.72 -14.87
CA HIS A 268 -16.97 11.10 -16.24
C HIS A 268 -15.46 11.02 -16.42
N VAL A 269 -15.00 10.11 -17.25
CA VAL A 269 -13.58 9.89 -17.56
C VAL A 269 -13.12 10.96 -18.55
N THR A 270 -12.12 11.79 -18.22
CA THR A 270 -11.74 12.91 -19.10
C THR A 270 -10.97 12.47 -20.34
N LYS A 271 -10.26 11.33 -20.27
CA LYS A 271 -9.65 10.61 -21.39
C LYS A 271 -9.62 9.12 -21.10
N SER A 272 -10.10 8.30 -22.02
CA SER A 272 -9.98 6.84 -21.94
C SER A 272 -8.56 6.33 -22.21
N SER A 273 -7.69 7.15 -22.81
CA SER A 273 -6.27 6.86 -23.00
C SER A 273 -5.37 7.95 -22.41
N ILE A 274 -4.32 7.54 -21.70
CA ILE A 274 -3.31 8.41 -21.08
C ILE A 274 -1.94 8.02 -21.65
N THR A 275 -1.17 9.01 -22.10
CA THR A 275 0.22 8.78 -22.50
C THR A 275 1.07 8.50 -21.27
N ARG A 276 1.99 7.53 -21.32
CA ARG A 276 2.90 7.25 -20.21
C ARG A 276 3.73 8.48 -19.85
N GLY A 277 3.83 8.78 -18.56
CA GLY A 277 4.38 10.03 -18.02
C GLY A 277 3.37 11.18 -17.85
N ASP A 278 2.24 11.19 -18.57
CA ASP A 278 1.16 12.18 -18.39
C ASP A 278 0.27 11.87 -17.18
N THR A 279 -0.54 12.87 -16.81
CA THR A 279 -1.64 12.74 -15.83
C THR A 279 -2.98 12.86 -16.54
N GLY A 280 -3.82 11.83 -16.42
CA GLY A 280 -5.25 11.91 -16.74
C GLY A 280 -6.08 12.19 -15.49
N SER A 281 -7.41 12.23 -15.65
CA SER A 281 -8.31 12.37 -14.51
C SER A 281 -9.66 11.69 -14.76
N VAL A 282 -10.31 11.27 -13.68
CA VAL A 282 -11.75 11.01 -13.67
C VAL A 282 -12.44 12.09 -12.84
N SER A 283 -13.46 12.70 -13.42
CA SER A 283 -14.35 13.64 -12.73
C SER A 283 -15.47 12.89 -12.02
N VAL A 284 -15.78 13.32 -10.80
CA VAL A 284 -16.77 12.71 -9.90
C VAL A 284 -17.66 13.83 -9.35
N THR A 285 -18.97 13.72 -9.54
CA THR A 285 -19.96 14.72 -9.12
C THR A 285 -21.14 14.01 -8.45
N SER A 286 -21.57 14.46 -7.27
CA SER A 286 -22.79 13.92 -6.65
C SER A 286 -24.02 14.68 -7.13
N THR A 287 -25.11 13.99 -7.43
CA THR A 287 -26.38 14.62 -7.80
C THR A 287 -27.31 14.81 -6.60
N ILE A 288 -26.91 14.40 -5.39
CA ILE A 288 -27.71 14.55 -4.17
C ILE A 288 -26.84 15.00 -2.98
N PRO A 289 -27.40 15.69 -1.97
CA PRO A 289 -26.70 15.98 -0.72
C PRO A 289 -26.09 14.72 -0.09
N VAL A 290 -24.98 14.89 0.65
CA VAL A 290 -24.38 13.77 1.39
C VAL A 290 -25.28 13.37 2.56
N GLY A 291 -25.93 14.35 3.21
CA GLY A 291 -26.88 14.17 4.31
C GLY A 291 -26.22 14.17 5.70
N CYS A 292 -25.41 15.20 6.02
CA CYS A 292 -24.58 15.23 7.24
C CYS A 292 -24.48 16.63 7.88
N ASP A 293 -24.62 16.72 9.21
CA ASP A 293 -24.43 17.97 9.97
C ASP A 293 -22.93 18.34 10.13
N GLY A 294 -22.40 19.00 9.10
CA GLY A 294 -21.45 20.12 9.17
C GLY A 294 -20.08 19.96 9.86
N LYS A 295 -19.77 18.85 10.52
CA LYS A 295 -18.57 18.71 11.38
C LYS A 295 -17.75 17.43 11.16
N ILE A 296 -18.39 16.27 10.99
CA ILE A 296 -17.68 14.98 10.79
C ILE A 296 -18.51 14.02 9.90
N CYS A 297 -18.47 14.20 8.58
CA CYS A 297 -18.70 13.13 7.57
C CYS A 297 -18.58 13.66 6.12
N PRO A 298 -17.37 13.83 5.57
CA PRO A 298 -17.18 13.85 4.12
C PRO A 298 -17.39 12.43 3.56
N LEU A 299 -17.96 12.31 2.36
CA LEU A 299 -18.18 11.03 1.67
C LEU A 299 -16.90 10.60 0.91
N PRO A 300 -16.21 9.53 1.31
CA PRO A 300 -14.97 9.10 0.65
C PRO A 300 -15.27 8.32 -0.63
N VAL A 301 -14.74 8.76 -1.77
CA VAL A 301 -14.80 8.06 -3.06
C VAL A 301 -13.39 7.63 -3.45
N LEU A 302 -13.06 6.37 -3.21
CA LEU A 302 -11.73 5.80 -3.42
C LEU A 302 -11.66 5.03 -4.75
N ALA A 303 -10.49 5.09 -5.40
CA ALA A 303 -10.16 4.37 -6.61
C ALA A 303 -9.14 3.25 -6.33
N TYR A 304 -9.32 2.10 -6.96
CA TYR A 304 -8.38 0.98 -6.91
C TYR A 304 -8.35 0.20 -8.22
N VAL A 305 -7.25 -0.54 -8.43
CA VAL A 305 -7.06 -1.50 -9.53
C VAL A 305 -7.08 -2.92 -8.91
N PRO A 306 -7.54 -3.97 -9.61
CA PRO A 306 -7.63 -5.31 -9.04
C PRO A 306 -6.29 -5.90 -8.61
N ASP A 307 -5.26 -5.70 -9.43
CA ASP A 307 -3.90 -6.23 -9.28
C ASP A 307 -2.92 -5.11 -8.86
N GLU A 308 -2.35 -5.24 -7.66
CA GLU A 308 -1.59 -4.15 -7.02
C GLU A 308 -0.21 -3.90 -7.67
N CYS A 309 0.26 -4.80 -8.55
CA CYS A 309 1.51 -4.70 -9.29
C CYS A 309 1.39 -4.02 -10.68
N GLU A 310 0.17 -3.71 -11.16
CA GLU A 310 -0.06 -3.37 -12.58
C GLU A 310 0.46 -2.00 -13.04
N GLY A 311 0.89 -1.13 -12.12
CA GLY A 311 1.67 0.06 -12.49
C GLY A 311 0.84 1.29 -12.90
N LEU A 312 -0.40 1.40 -12.42
CA LEU A 312 -1.08 2.69 -12.24
C LEU A 312 -0.89 3.24 -10.82
N ALA A 313 -1.04 4.55 -10.68
CA ALA A 313 -1.10 5.24 -9.39
C ALA A 313 -1.98 6.50 -9.47
N PHE A 314 -2.50 6.93 -8.34
CA PHE A 314 -3.54 7.96 -8.21
C PHE A 314 -3.04 9.16 -7.39
N GLY A 315 -3.87 10.19 -7.29
CA GLY A 315 -3.64 11.36 -6.43
C GLY A 315 -3.43 11.03 -4.95
N THR A 316 -3.04 12.05 -4.17
CA THR A 316 -2.58 11.99 -2.77
C THR A 316 -3.42 11.13 -1.83
N TYR A 317 -4.73 11.02 -2.06
CA TYR A 317 -5.69 10.31 -1.20
C TYR A 317 -6.29 9.05 -1.86
N CYS A 318 -5.69 8.54 -2.94
CA CYS A 318 -6.23 7.42 -3.72
C CYS A 318 -7.67 7.61 -4.22
N GLY A 319 -8.14 8.86 -4.30
CA GLY A 319 -9.57 9.16 -4.43
C GLY A 319 -9.85 10.64 -4.14
N THR A 320 -11.08 10.91 -3.72
CA THR A 320 -11.54 12.26 -3.32
C THR A 320 -12.61 12.16 -2.22
N GLU A 321 -12.91 13.29 -1.59
CA GLU A 321 -13.88 13.40 -0.50
C GLU A 321 -14.92 14.48 -0.85
N ILE A 322 -16.21 14.11 -0.82
CA ILE A 322 -17.32 15.02 -1.11
C ILE A 322 -17.89 15.52 0.22
N ALA A 323 -17.75 16.81 0.52
CA ALA A 323 -18.37 17.44 1.69
C ALA A 323 -19.87 17.71 1.46
N ASN A 324 -20.67 17.79 2.54
CA ASN A 324 -22.12 17.95 2.41
C ASN A 324 -22.54 19.31 1.81
N ASP A 325 -21.73 20.36 1.95
CA ASP A 325 -21.93 21.66 1.30
C ASP A 325 -21.46 21.68 -0.17
N GLN A 326 -20.84 20.59 -0.66
CA GLN A 326 -20.13 20.53 -1.94
C GLN A 326 -20.63 19.42 -2.88
N TRP A 327 -21.78 18.80 -2.60
CA TRP A 327 -22.27 17.65 -3.38
C TRP A 327 -22.37 17.92 -4.89
N ASN A 328 -22.98 19.04 -5.28
CA ASN A 328 -23.15 19.48 -6.67
C ASN A 328 -21.89 20.17 -7.25
N ILE A 329 -20.70 19.73 -6.83
CA ILE A 329 -19.40 20.21 -7.32
C ILE A 329 -18.65 19.03 -7.94
N THR A 330 -17.97 19.28 -9.06
CA THR A 330 -17.15 18.27 -9.74
C THR A 330 -15.76 18.19 -9.12
N PHE A 331 -15.47 17.06 -8.48
CA PHE A 331 -14.16 16.69 -7.97
C PHE A 331 -13.36 15.93 -9.04
N TYR A 332 -12.03 15.93 -8.94
CA TYR A 332 -11.15 15.26 -9.89
C TYR A 332 -10.20 14.32 -9.17
N ILE A 333 -10.28 13.02 -9.47
CA ILE A 333 -9.28 12.03 -9.07
C ILE A 333 -8.24 11.98 -10.19
N SER A 334 -7.00 12.39 -9.89
CA SER A 334 -5.89 12.30 -10.85
C SER A 334 -5.43 10.86 -11.00
N ILE A 335 -5.19 10.45 -12.25
CA ILE A 335 -4.72 9.12 -12.65
C ILE A 335 -3.38 9.30 -13.36
N THR A 336 -2.37 8.56 -12.91
CA THR A 336 -1.00 8.64 -13.40
C THR A 336 -0.45 7.24 -13.66
N THR A 337 0.52 7.17 -14.57
CA THR A 337 1.28 5.93 -14.78
C THR A 337 2.39 5.81 -13.72
N SER A 338 2.70 4.58 -13.32
CA SER A 338 3.96 4.31 -12.65
C SER A 338 5.09 4.48 -13.65
N ASN A 339 6.07 5.32 -13.31
CA ASN A 339 7.19 5.63 -14.19
C ASN A 339 8.32 4.59 -14.06
N GLY A 340 7.98 3.32 -13.80
CA GLY A 340 8.96 2.23 -13.63
C GLY A 340 9.90 2.06 -14.84
N ALA A 341 11.07 1.46 -14.64
CA ALA A 341 12.17 1.53 -15.62
C ALA A 341 12.04 0.64 -16.88
N ALA A 342 10.97 -0.15 -17.02
CA ALA A 342 10.71 -1.03 -18.17
C ALA A 342 10.25 -0.25 -19.43
N TYR A 343 10.59 -0.72 -20.62
CA TYR A 343 10.38 0.00 -21.89
C TYR A 343 8.96 -0.13 -22.48
N LYS A 344 8.14 -1.04 -21.96
CA LYS A 344 6.70 -1.12 -22.17
C LYS A 344 6.00 -1.32 -20.83
N VAL A 345 4.74 -0.89 -20.74
CA VAL A 345 3.79 -1.23 -19.67
C VAL A 345 2.56 -1.83 -20.34
N ASN A 346 1.88 -2.79 -19.70
CA ASN A 346 0.67 -3.39 -20.27
C ASN A 346 -0.41 -2.32 -20.50
N GLY A 347 -1.04 -2.37 -21.67
CA GLY A 347 -1.70 -1.20 -22.23
C GLY A 347 -3.09 -0.86 -21.69
N LYS A 348 -3.69 -1.63 -20.78
CA LYS A 348 -5.09 -1.40 -20.36
C LYS A 348 -5.37 -1.88 -18.94
N PHE A 349 -6.01 -1.03 -18.14
CA PHE A 349 -6.35 -1.27 -16.74
C PHE A 349 -7.82 -0.97 -16.47
N ASP A 350 -8.50 -1.82 -15.71
CA ASP A 350 -9.86 -1.56 -15.24
C ASP A 350 -9.82 -0.95 -13.83
N ILE A 351 -10.31 0.29 -13.73
CA ILE A 351 -10.31 1.08 -12.49
C ILE A 351 -11.69 0.99 -11.86
N TYR A 352 -11.70 0.65 -10.57
CA TYR A 352 -12.90 0.47 -9.76
C TYR A 352 -12.98 1.61 -8.75
N LEU A 353 -14.14 2.27 -8.67
CA LEU A 353 -14.42 3.22 -7.60
C LEU A 353 -15.26 2.53 -6.51
N LYS A 354 -15.08 2.95 -5.26
CA LYS A 354 -15.87 2.46 -4.12
C LYS A 354 -15.99 3.53 -3.03
N ILE A 355 -17.15 3.56 -2.39
CA ILE A 355 -17.37 4.27 -1.12
C ILE A 355 -16.98 3.32 0.02
N GLU A 356 -16.06 3.75 0.89
CA GLU A 356 -15.57 2.90 1.98
C GLU A 356 -16.42 3.05 3.25
N ASN A 357 -17.20 2.00 3.58
CA ASN A 357 -17.86 1.76 4.87
C ASN A 357 -18.49 3.00 5.54
N PHE A 358 -19.18 3.84 4.75
CA PHE A 358 -19.88 5.02 5.25
C PHE A 358 -21.11 4.59 6.07
N ILE A 359 -21.06 4.78 7.39
CA ILE A 359 -22.04 4.21 8.33
C ILE A 359 -23.35 5.02 8.36
N MET A 360 -23.26 6.35 8.20
CA MET A 360 -24.40 7.27 8.14
C MET A 360 -24.13 8.40 7.11
N PRO A 361 -25.17 8.85 6.38
CA PRO A 361 -26.50 8.24 6.25
C PRO A 361 -26.46 6.95 5.42
N ARG A 362 -27.47 6.10 5.61
CA ARG A 362 -27.50 4.73 5.09
C ARG A 362 -27.64 4.64 3.57
N ILE A 363 -28.19 5.67 2.94
CA ILE A 363 -28.40 5.79 1.49
C ILE A 363 -27.16 5.46 0.64
N TRP A 364 -25.94 5.76 1.13
CA TRP A 364 -24.67 5.50 0.44
C TRP A 364 -24.13 4.08 0.61
N ASN A 365 -24.68 3.30 1.56
CA ASN A 365 -24.08 2.04 1.97
C ASN A 365 -24.23 0.96 0.87
N ASN A 366 -23.10 0.36 0.50
CA ASN A 366 -22.97 -0.57 -0.65
C ASN A 366 -23.41 0.01 -2.01
N TYR A 367 -23.46 1.33 -2.21
CA TYR A 367 -23.74 1.92 -3.53
C TYR A 367 -22.62 1.54 -4.53
N PRO A 368 -22.91 0.80 -5.63
CA PRO A 368 -21.90 0.40 -6.58
C PRO A 368 -21.60 1.53 -7.57
N LEU A 369 -20.33 1.91 -7.66
CA LEU A 369 -19.84 2.89 -8.62
C LEU A 369 -19.38 2.20 -9.91
N GLN A 370 -19.43 2.93 -11.03
CA GLN A 370 -19.08 2.41 -12.34
C GLN A 370 -17.58 2.10 -12.45
N THR A 371 -17.24 0.85 -12.78
CA THR A 371 -15.90 0.47 -13.26
C THR A 371 -15.65 1.04 -14.66
N PHE A 372 -14.46 1.58 -14.90
CA PHE A 372 -14.07 2.11 -16.21
C PHE A 372 -12.66 1.68 -16.59
N SER A 373 -12.43 1.41 -17.87
CA SER A 373 -11.10 1.12 -18.39
C SER A 373 -10.30 2.39 -18.69
N VAL A 374 -8.99 2.34 -18.44
CA VAL A 374 -8.02 3.33 -18.94
C VAL A 374 -6.92 2.60 -19.72
N GLU A 375 -6.66 3.07 -20.93
CA GLU A 375 -5.59 2.61 -21.80
C GLU A 375 -4.32 3.44 -21.57
N ILE A 376 -3.17 2.79 -21.42
CA ILE A 376 -1.87 3.44 -21.30
C ILE A 376 -1.10 3.28 -22.61
N VAL A 377 -0.81 4.41 -23.23
CA VAL A 377 -0.11 4.50 -24.52
C VAL A 377 1.32 4.94 -24.27
N GLU A 378 2.31 4.22 -24.81
CA GLU A 378 3.72 4.63 -24.71
C GLU A 378 3.95 6.02 -25.30
N SER A 379 4.86 6.78 -24.69
CA SER A 379 5.22 8.11 -25.18
C SER A 379 5.91 8.03 -26.55
N LYS A 380 5.74 9.07 -27.37
CA LYS A 380 6.55 9.25 -28.58
C LYS A 380 8.00 9.64 -28.24
N ASN A 381 8.22 10.25 -27.08
CA ASN A 381 9.56 10.52 -26.57
C ASN A 381 10.09 9.30 -25.81
N ASN A 382 11.25 8.81 -26.23
CA ASN A 382 11.84 7.57 -25.73
C ASN A 382 13.35 7.70 -25.48
N ILE A 383 13.87 8.93 -25.38
CA ILE A 383 15.32 9.22 -25.34
C ILE A 383 15.99 8.65 -24.08
N TRP A 384 15.24 8.42 -23.00
CA TRP A 384 15.69 7.72 -21.78
C TRP A 384 15.90 6.21 -21.93
N LYS A 385 15.36 5.56 -22.98
CA LYS A 385 15.49 4.11 -23.20
C LYS A 385 16.89 3.79 -23.73
N GLY A 386 17.48 2.68 -23.28
CA GLY A 386 18.88 2.33 -23.52
C GLY A 386 19.91 3.17 -22.75
N LYS A 387 19.50 4.27 -22.11
CA LYS A 387 20.41 5.15 -21.37
C LYS A 387 20.72 4.64 -19.96
N THR A 388 21.95 4.91 -19.55
CA THR A 388 22.50 4.76 -18.19
C THR A 388 23.51 5.88 -17.94
N CYS A 389 23.80 6.16 -16.68
CA CYS A 389 24.94 6.95 -16.24
C CYS A 389 25.70 6.12 -15.20
N HIS A 390 27.03 6.20 -15.14
CA HIS A 390 27.77 5.47 -14.12
C HIS A 390 29.07 6.14 -13.66
N SER A 391 29.57 5.62 -12.53
CA SER A 391 30.93 5.80 -12.02
C SER A 391 31.43 4.46 -11.49
N HIS A 392 32.45 3.87 -12.13
CA HIS A 392 33.02 2.56 -11.77
C HIS A 392 34.49 2.68 -11.32
N ASN A 393 35.03 1.64 -10.68
CA ASN A 393 36.45 1.46 -10.31
C ASN A 393 37.09 2.73 -9.70
N ASP A 394 38.24 3.13 -10.23
CA ASP A 394 38.73 4.49 -10.12
C ASP A 394 37.95 5.38 -11.08
N PRO A 395 37.23 6.42 -10.61
CA PRO A 395 35.99 6.92 -11.21
C PRO A 395 35.95 7.11 -12.74
N HIS A 396 35.75 6.01 -13.46
CA HIS A 396 35.43 5.96 -14.88
C HIS A 396 33.98 6.40 -15.05
N MET A 397 33.76 7.57 -15.66
CA MET A 397 32.44 8.21 -15.70
C MET A 397 31.77 8.06 -17.08
N LYS A 398 30.45 7.83 -17.08
CA LYS A 398 29.60 7.91 -18.29
C LYS A 398 28.37 8.79 -18.03
N THR A 399 28.14 9.79 -18.87
CA THR A 399 26.90 10.61 -18.82
C THR A 399 25.73 9.91 -19.51
N PHE A 400 24.49 10.37 -19.26
CA PHE A 400 23.32 9.94 -20.03
C PHE A 400 23.39 10.29 -21.53
N THR A 401 24.33 11.14 -21.94
CA THR A 401 24.60 11.49 -23.35
C THR A 401 25.72 10.66 -23.96
N ASP A 402 26.09 9.53 -23.34
CA ASP A 402 27.19 8.64 -23.74
C ASP A 402 28.56 9.34 -23.85
N ARG A 403 28.79 10.36 -23.01
CA ARG A 403 30.09 11.04 -22.90
C ARG A 403 30.89 10.43 -21.76
N TYR A 404 32.12 10.02 -22.06
CA TYR A 404 33.09 9.49 -21.09
C TYR A 404 34.01 10.58 -20.57
N PHE A 405 34.48 10.44 -19.33
CA PHE A 405 35.50 11.27 -18.69
C PHE A 405 36.02 10.63 -17.40
N GLU A 406 37.15 11.10 -16.89
CA GLU A 406 37.81 10.53 -15.71
C GLU A 406 37.74 11.44 -14.49
N ASN A 407 37.28 10.92 -13.34
CA ASN A 407 37.23 11.67 -12.08
C ASN A 407 38.26 11.17 -11.04
N HIS A 408 39.54 11.46 -11.29
CA HIS A 408 40.62 11.23 -10.33
C HIS A 408 40.76 12.36 -9.28
N VAL A 409 39.71 13.14 -9.02
CA VAL A 409 39.72 14.23 -8.03
C VAL A 409 39.26 13.70 -6.67
N ASP A 410 39.89 14.15 -5.59
CA ASP A 410 39.51 13.83 -4.20
C ASP A 410 38.31 14.67 -3.75
N GLY A 411 37.24 14.06 -3.22
CA GLY A 411 36.07 14.82 -2.76
C GLY A 411 34.76 14.06 -2.59
N GLU A 412 33.70 14.86 -2.47
CA GLU A 412 32.29 14.45 -2.54
C GLU A 412 31.66 15.24 -3.71
N PHE A 413 30.88 14.58 -4.57
CA PHE A 413 30.37 15.13 -5.84
C PHE A 413 28.92 14.71 -6.09
N ILE A 414 28.12 15.57 -6.73
CA ILE A 414 26.75 15.23 -7.12
C ILE A 414 26.79 14.44 -8.43
N LEU A 415 26.69 13.10 -8.34
CA LEU A 415 26.56 12.25 -9.51
C LEU A 415 25.28 12.56 -10.28
N TYR A 416 24.15 12.65 -9.57
CA TYR A 416 22.83 12.88 -10.16
C TYR A 416 21.95 13.73 -9.25
N ARG A 417 21.12 14.60 -9.83
CA ARG A 417 20.08 15.38 -9.16
C ARG A 417 18.88 15.55 -10.09
N HIS A 418 17.68 15.31 -9.59
CA HIS A 418 16.43 15.52 -10.35
C HIS A 418 15.81 16.89 -10.02
N LEU A 419 15.70 17.77 -11.01
CA LEU A 419 15.28 19.17 -10.83
C LEU A 419 13.86 19.31 -10.26
N ARG A 420 12.89 18.54 -10.75
CA ARG A 420 11.49 18.56 -10.24
C ARG A 420 11.35 17.97 -8.83
N TYR A 421 11.80 16.74 -8.60
CA TYR A 421 11.56 16.00 -7.35
C TYR A 421 12.61 16.23 -6.25
N LYS A 422 13.72 16.92 -6.54
CA LYS A 422 14.83 17.19 -5.61
C LYS A 422 15.52 15.94 -5.02
N ALA A 423 15.29 14.78 -5.64
CA ALA A 423 16.06 13.57 -5.39
C ALA A 423 17.50 13.74 -5.88
N GLU A 424 18.43 13.06 -5.21
CA GLU A 424 19.87 13.30 -5.38
C GLU A 424 20.70 12.05 -5.08
N VAL A 425 21.82 11.91 -5.79
CA VAL A 425 22.86 10.91 -5.57
C VAL A 425 24.18 11.65 -5.49
N GLN A 426 24.83 11.60 -4.33
CA GLN A 426 26.21 12.05 -4.15
C GLN A 426 27.14 10.83 -4.17
N ILE A 427 28.31 10.96 -4.79
CA ILE A 427 29.40 9.99 -4.71
C ILE A 427 30.59 10.59 -3.96
N LYS A 428 31.44 9.72 -3.43
CA LYS A 428 32.61 10.07 -2.63
C LYS A 428 33.83 9.33 -3.12
N THR A 429 34.86 10.09 -3.48
CA THR A 429 36.09 9.62 -4.10
C THR A 429 37.25 9.90 -3.16
N ARG A 430 38.13 8.91 -2.97
CA ARG A 430 39.31 9.00 -2.10
C ARG A 430 40.50 8.27 -2.74
N PRO A 431 41.76 8.59 -2.40
CA PRO A 431 42.90 7.77 -2.78
C PRO A 431 42.67 6.30 -2.41
N CYS A 432 42.93 5.37 -3.34
CA CYS A 432 42.67 3.95 -3.12
C CYS A 432 43.49 3.40 -1.93
N GLU A 433 42.87 2.52 -1.14
CA GLU A 433 43.45 2.04 0.13
C GLU A 433 44.52 0.94 -0.04
N ALA A 434 44.71 0.46 -1.27
CA ALA A 434 45.79 -0.45 -1.64
C ALA A 434 47.18 0.21 -1.48
N HIS A 435 48.12 -0.51 -0.86
CA HIS A 435 49.45 -0.04 -0.45
C HIS A 435 50.39 0.43 -1.57
N TRP A 436 49.98 0.29 -2.83
CA TRP A 436 50.76 0.60 -4.04
C TRP A 436 50.05 1.60 -4.98
N ALA A 437 48.81 2.01 -4.68
CA ALA A 437 47.91 2.71 -5.60
C ALA A 437 47.54 4.15 -5.19
N HIS A 438 48.27 4.79 -4.26
CA HIS A 438 47.86 6.08 -3.66
C HIS A 438 47.77 7.28 -4.62
N PHE A 439 48.20 7.14 -5.87
CA PHE A 439 47.97 8.12 -6.94
C PHE A 439 46.59 7.94 -7.60
N VAL A 440 46.05 6.72 -7.63
CA VAL A 440 44.70 6.39 -8.10
C VAL A 440 43.66 6.75 -7.04
N ARG A 441 42.45 7.15 -7.45
CA ARG A 441 41.33 7.48 -6.56
C ARG A 441 40.24 6.46 -6.82
N CYS A 442 39.62 5.90 -5.78
CA CYS A 442 38.55 4.91 -5.90
C CYS A 442 37.21 5.56 -5.51
N ASN A 443 36.13 5.13 -6.16
CA ASN A 443 34.78 5.34 -5.61
C ASN A 443 34.64 4.57 -4.30
N CYS A 444 34.36 5.23 -3.19
CA CYS A 444 34.27 4.58 -1.87
C CYS A 444 33.05 4.99 -1.05
N GLY A 445 32.16 5.84 -1.58
CA GLY A 445 30.88 6.12 -0.93
C GLY A 445 29.81 6.62 -1.88
N VAL A 446 28.55 6.37 -1.53
CA VAL A 446 27.36 6.81 -2.26
C VAL A 446 26.30 7.23 -1.24
N ALA A 447 25.67 8.39 -1.43
CA ALA A 447 24.56 8.84 -0.60
C ALA A 447 23.36 9.19 -1.48
N VAL A 448 22.22 8.55 -1.24
CA VAL A 448 20.99 8.66 -2.03
C VAL A 448 19.91 9.31 -1.17
N LYS A 449 19.30 10.40 -1.67
CA LYS A 449 18.30 11.22 -0.96
C LYS A 449 16.98 11.26 -1.74
N ALA A 450 15.85 11.05 -1.03
CA ALA A 450 14.51 11.37 -1.51
C ALA A 450 13.62 11.90 -0.38
N GLY A 451 13.39 13.22 -0.37
CA GLY A 451 12.67 13.88 0.72
C GLY A 451 13.55 13.92 1.97
N LYS A 452 13.02 13.41 3.09
CA LYS A 452 13.76 13.25 4.35
C LYS A 452 14.53 11.93 4.48
N ASP A 453 14.34 10.99 3.56
CA ASP A 453 15.06 9.71 3.57
C ASP A 453 16.42 9.87 2.90
N VAL A 454 17.49 9.47 3.62
CA VAL A 454 18.87 9.45 3.11
C VAL A 454 19.51 8.10 3.43
N PHE A 455 19.85 7.34 2.40
CA PHE A 455 20.56 6.06 2.50
C PHE A 455 22.01 6.23 2.05
N VAL A 456 22.97 5.75 2.84
CA VAL A 456 24.40 6.00 2.65
C VAL A 456 25.19 4.70 2.66
N PHE A 457 26.12 4.59 1.73
CA PHE A 457 27.28 3.70 1.75
C PHE A 457 28.50 4.59 1.97
N ASP A 458 29.29 4.33 3.01
CA ASP A 458 30.62 4.94 3.16
C ASP A 458 31.60 3.82 3.55
N VAL A 459 32.33 3.31 2.55
CA VAL A 459 33.40 2.31 2.71
C VAL A 459 34.78 2.95 2.59
N CYS A 460 34.86 4.29 2.59
CA CYS A 460 36.12 5.05 2.56
C CYS A 460 36.87 4.97 3.89
N GLY A 461 36.16 4.77 4.99
CA GLY A 461 36.71 4.72 6.34
C GLY A 461 37.32 3.35 6.72
N PRO A 462 38.06 3.25 7.84
CA PRO A 462 38.51 1.96 8.35
C PRO A 462 37.33 1.04 8.70
N ILE A 463 36.21 1.63 9.16
CA ILE A 463 34.94 0.96 9.45
C ILE A 463 33.94 1.42 8.38
N PRO A 464 33.34 0.50 7.61
CA PRO A 464 32.34 0.83 6.61
C PRO A 464 30.95 1.04 7.24
N PHE A 465 30.14 1.88 6.62
CA PHE A 465 28.71 2.07 6.95
C PHE A 465 27.83 1.81 5.72
N ILE A 466 26.72 1.11 5.93
CA ILE A 466 25.67 0.89 4.93
C ILE A 466 24.32 1.03 5.65
N GLY A 467 23.50 2.02 5.30
CA GLY A 467 22.17 2.15 5.90
C GLY A 467 21.55 3.55 5.79
N TYR A 468 20.35 3.71 6.36
CA TYR A 468 19.75 5.04 6.53
C TYR A 468 20.53 5.85 7.56
N LYS A 469 20.98 7.05 7.17
CA LYS A 469 21.66 7.98 8.08
C LYS A 469 20.72 8.29 9.26
N ASP A 470 21.28 8.29 10.46
CA ASP A 470 20.60 8.46 11.75
C ASP A 470 19.45 7.46 12.04
N GLY A 471 19.31 6.39 11.25
CA GLY A 471 18.14 5.50 11.29
C GLY A 471 16.84 6.17 10.82
N ARG A 472 16.91 7.27 10.06
CA ARG A 472 15.77 8.14 9.72
C ARG A 472 15.21 7.91 8.31
N CYS A 473 14.43 6.83 8.15
CA CYS A 473 13.50 6.64 7.02
C CYS A 473 12.14 7.34 7.28
N LYS A 474 12.20 8.66 7.53
CA LYS A 474 11.07 9.50 8.00
C LYS A 474 9.88 9.56 7.02
N ASP A 475 10.15 9.55 5.72
CA ASP A 475 9.11 9.59 4.67
C ASP A 475 8.88 8.20 4.06
N SER A 476 9.78 7.23 4.24
CA SER A 476 9.70 5.86 3.68
C SER A 476 9.55 5.82 2.14
N THR A 477 10.34 6.64 1.46
CA THR A 477 10.30 6.91 0.01
C THR A 477 11.26 6.05 -0.80
N LEU A 478 12.42 5.72 -0.24
CA LEU A 478 13.45 4.92 -0.91
C LEU A 478 13.15 3.43 -0.73
N VAL A 479 13.00 2.70 -1.83
CA VAL A 479 12.92 1.23 -1.81
C VAL A 479 14.32 0.66 -2.03
N VAL A 480 14.88 0.03 -1.01
CA VAL A 480 16.21 -0.62 -1.06
C VAL A 480 16.03 -2.13 -1.12
N LEU A 481 16.67 -2.78 -2.09
CA LEU A 481 16.75 -4.23 -2.26
C LEU A 481 18.21 -4.66 -2.37
N LYS A 482 18.59 -5.77 -1.74
CA LYS A 482 19.93 -6.37 -1.83
C LYS A 482 19.84 -7.69 -2.60
N THR A 483 20.79 -7.89 -3.52
CA THR A 483 21.03 -9.15 -4.23
C THR A 483 22.53 -9.40 -4.24
N GLY A 484 23.00 -10.26 -3.33
CA GLY A 484 24.44 -10.42 -3.05
C GLY A 484 25.09 -9.08 -2.68
N ASN A 485 26.18 -8.72 -3.37
CA ASN A 485 26.91 -7.47 -3.15
C ASN A 485 26.29 -6.23 -3.83
N THR A 486 25.15 -6.37 -4.53
CA THR A 486 24.50 -5.26 -5.25
C THR A 486 23.21 -4.80 -4.58
N TYR A 487 23.08 -3.49 -4.43
CA TYR A 487 21.94 -2.80 -3.83
C TYR A 487 21.21 -1.97 -4.89
N LYS A 488 19.95 -2.30 -5.15
CA LYS A 488 19.03 -1.52 -6.00
C LYS A 488 18.26 -0.55 -5.10
N ILE A 489 18.41 0.75 -5.34
CA ILE A 489 17.70 1.82 -4.63
C ILE A 489 16.79 2.54 -5.62
N SER A 490 15.49 2.25 -5.54
CA SER A 490 14.48 2.86 -6.40
C SER A 490 13.88 4.11 -5.77
N PHE A 491 13.79 5.18 -6.56
CA PHE A 491 13.07 6.40 -6.21
C PHE A 491 11.56 6.24 -6.50
N PRO A 492 10.66 6.99 -5.81
CA PRO A 492 9.21 6.93 -6.06
C PRO A 492 8.78 7.22 -7.50
N TYR A 493 9.60 7.95 -8.26
CA TYR A 493 9.34 8.31 -9.67
C TYR A 493 9.96 7.33 -10.67
N GLY A 494 10.41 6.15 -10.22
CA GLY A 494 10.76 4.98 -11.05
C GLY A 494 12.21 4.87 -11.54
N THR A 495 12.96 5.97 -11.49
CA THR A 495 14.43 5.99 -11.64
C THR A 495 15.08 5.23 -10.48
N TYR A 496 16.21 4.55 -10.71
CA TYR A 496 16.90 3.80 -9.66
C TYR A 496 18.43 3.88 -9.75
N VAL A 497 19.08 3.63 -8.61
CA VAL A 497 20.53 3.56 -8.46
C VAL A 497 20.91 2.11 -8.13
N SER A 498 21.96 1.58 -8.77
CA SER A 498 22.50 0.25 -8.47
C SER A 498 23.92 0.35 -7.96
N VAL A 499 24.13 0.22 -6.65
CA VAL A 499 25.45 0.25 -6.00
C VAL A 499 25.97 -1.18 -5.83
N SER A 500 27.11 -1.51 -6.43
CA SER A 500 27.78 -2.82 -6.27
C SER A 500 29.05 -2.67 -5.46
N ILE A 501 29.24 -3.50 -4.44
CA ILE A 501 30.33 -3.38 -3.46
C ILE A 501 31.44 -4.42 -3.73
N TRP A 502 32.68 -3.95 -3.74
CA TRP A 502 33.89 -4.74 -3.97
C TRP A 502 34.82 -4.71 -2.76
N SER A 503 35.42 -5.86 -2.42
CA SER A 503 36.21 -6.02 -1.17
C SER A 503 37.34 -7.06 -1.22
N HIS A 504 37.90 -7.37 -2.41
CA HIS A 504 38.96 -8.40 -2.53
C HIS A 504 40.36 -7.94 -2.06
N ASP A 505 40.70 -6.66 -2.24
CA ASP A 505 42.04 -6.09 -1.94
C ASP A 505 41.95 -4.63 -1.44
N THR A 506 41.05 -3.85 -2.04
CA THR A 506 40.67 -2.50 -1.63
C THR A 506 39.15 -2.42 -1.68
N ARG A 507 38.55 -1.62 -0.79
CA ARG A 507 37.10 -1.42 -0.73
C ARG A 507 36.70 -0.31 -1.68
N PHE A 508 35.83 -0.61 -2.63
CA PHE A 508 35.29 0.35 -3.60
C PHE A 508 33.86 0.01 -4.00
N VAL A 509 33.18 0.95 -4.67
CA VAL A 509 31.78 0.82 -5.09
C VAL A 509 31.58 1.25 -6.53
N ASN A 510 30.92 0.41 -7.34
CA ASN A 510 30.47 0.78 -8.69
C ASN A 510 29.03 1.29 -8.61
N VAL A 511 28.77 2.45 -9.20
CA VAL A 511 27.48 3.17 -9.10
C VAL A 511 26.88 3.37 -10.48
N ASP A 512 25.70 2.79 -10.72
CA ASP A 512 24.93 3.00 -11.95
C ASP A 512 23.62 3.73 -11.64
N VAL A 513 23.35 4.86 -12.30
CA VAL A 513 22.05 5.55 -12.27
C VAL A 513 21.29 5.17 -13.54
N THR A 514 20.14 4.53 -13.36
CA THR A 514 19.28 4.06 -14.45
C THR A 514 18.01 4.91 -14.52
N PRO A 515 17.80 5.66 -15.63
CA PRO A 515 16.74 6.65 -15.74
C PRO A 515 15.37 6.03 -16.03
N SER A 516 14.35 6.86 -15.81
CA SER A 516 12.96 6.61 -16.19
C SER A 516 12.43 7.70 -17.12
N ILE A 517 11.18 7.53 -17.58
CA ILE A 517 10.43 8.58 -18.30
C ILE A 517 10.24 9.88 -17.49
N SER A 518 10.51 9.87 -16.17
CA SER A 518 10.54 11.09 -15.36
C SER A 518 11.77 11.99 -15.64
N ASP A 519 12.89 11.39 -16.08
CA ASP A 519 14.16 12.08 -16.38
C ASP A 519 14.19 12.72 -17.77
N ASP A 520 13.16 12.47 -18.59
CA ASP A 520 12.97 13.10 -19.91
C ASP A 520 12.81 14.63 -19.80
N ASN A 521 12.94 15.32 -20.93
CA ASN A 521 12.86 16.79 -21.01
C ASN A 521 13.88 17.50 -20.11
N MET A 522 15.09 16.93 -20.00
CA MET A 522 16.26 17.52 -19.33
C MET A 522 16.03 17.85 -17.84
N THR A 523 15.20 17.07 -17.14
CA THR A 523 14.97 17.20 -15.69
C THR A 523 16.12 16.65 -14.84
N SER A 524 17.02 15.86 -15.43
CA SER A 524 18.26 15.36 -14.82
C SER A 524 19.43 16.36 -14.93
N THR A 525 20.31 16.33 -13.93
CA THR A 525 21.57 17.09 -13.85
C THR A 525 22.54 16.43 -12.86
N GLY A 526 23.72 17.03 -12.61
CA GLY A 526 24.86 16.38 -11.93
C GLY A 526 25.94 15.94 -12.92
N LEU A 527 26.93 15.19 -12.45
CA LEU A 527 27.96 14.56 -13.30
C LEU A 527 27.37 13.65 -14.41
N CYS A 528 26.16 13.11 -14.22
CA CYS A 528 25.41 12.37 -15.24
C CYS A 528 24.94 13.23 -16.44
N GLY A 529 24.99 14.57 -16.33
CA GLY A 529 24.40 15.49 -17.30
C GLY A 529 22.87 15.42 -17.35
N ALA A 530 22.30 15.87 -18.47
CA ALA A 530 20.87 15.74 -18.77
C ALA A 530 20.62 14.67 -19.85
N ILE A 531 19.47 13.99 -19.80
CA ILE A 531 19.05 13.09 -20.89
C ILE A 531 18.80 13.90 -22.17
N SER A 532 19.61 13.62 -23.20
CA SER A 532 19.50 14.21 -24.53
C SER A 532 20.25 13.36 -25.58
N THR A 533 19.96 13.63 -26.85
CA THR A 533 20.79 13.22 -28.00
C THR A 533 21.93 14.21 -28.28
N ASP A 534 21.86 15.44 -27.76
CA ASP A 534 22.98 16.38 -27.78
C ASP A 534 23.99 16.02 -26.67
N CYS A 535 25.19 15.62 -27.09
CA CYS A 535 26.30 15.29 -26.20
C CYS A 535 26.87 16.48 -25.43
N SER A 536 26.54 17.73 -25.79
CA SER A 536 26.98 18.90 -25.05
C SER A 536 26.32 18.95 -23.66
N LEU A 537 25.04 18.58 -23.57
CA LEU A 537 24.26 18.51 -22.33
C LEU A 537 24.73 17.43 -21.34
N GLY A 538 25.71 16.60 -21.72
CA GLY A 538 26.48 15.79 -20.79
C GLY A 538 27.24 16.65 -19.77
N PHE A 539 27.85 17.77 -20.19
CA PHE A 539 28.63 18.66 -19.31
C PHE A 539 27.83 19.93 -18.94
N ARG A 540 26.63 19.72 -18.38
CA ARG A 540 25.72 20.77 -17.92
C ARG A 540 26.06 21.21 -16.49
N LYS A 541 26.18 22.51 -16.24
CA LYS A 541 26.51 23.12 -14.94
C LYS A 541 25.31 23.24 -13.99
N ARG A 542 25.56 23.63 -12.72
CA ARG A 542 24.52 23.95 -11.73
C ARG A 542 23.60 25.10 -12.17
N ASP A 543 24.12 26.08 -12.93
CA ASP A 543 23.34 27.20 -13.49
C ASP A 543 22.51 26.81 -14.74
N GLY A 544 22.66 25.59 -15.25
CA GLY A 544 21.98 25.09 -16.44
C GLY A 544 22.70 25.41 -17.76
N SER A 545 23.77 26.21 -17.75
CA SER A 545 24.67 26.40 -18.90
C SER A 545 25.53 25.16 -19.17
N VAL A 546 26.32 25.17 -20.25
CA VAL A 546 27.11 24.01 -20.70
C VAL A 546 28.60 24.36 -20.76
N LEU A 547 29.46 23.42 -20.36
CA LEU A 547 30.90 23.46 -20.60
C LEU A 547 31.22 22.80 -21.96
N GLN A 548 31.52 23.62 -22.96
CA GLN A 548 31.95 23.20 -24.29
C GLN A 548 33.40 23.60 -24.56
N ASN A 549 34.08 22.86 -25.44
CA ASN A 549 35.39 23.27 -25.96
C ASN A 549 35.21 24.37 -27.03
N GLY A 550 36.24 25.18 -27.29
CA GLY A 550 36.15 26.36 -28.17
C GLY A 550 35.74 26.09 -29.63
N ASN A 551 35.77 24.82 -30.05
CA ASN A 551 35.37 24.36 -31.39
C ASN A 551 33.92 23.83 -31.44
N GLY A 552 33.15 23.89 -30.35
CA GLY A 552 31.75 23.46 -30.29
C GLY A 552 31.52 21.94 -30.37
N ASN A 553 32.59 21.14 -30.28
CA ASN A 553 32.53 19.68 -30.29
C ASN A 553 32.52 19.09 -28.87
N CYS A 554 31.90 17.92 -28.71
CA CYS A 554 31.87 17.17 -27.44
C CYS A 554 33.19 16.45 -27.10
N ALA A 555 34.27 16.75 -27.83
CA ALA A 555 35.59 16.20 -27.55
C ALA A 555 36.03 16.58 -26.12
N THR A 556 36.61 15.62 -25.41
CA THR A 556 37.13 15.83 -24.07
C THR A 556 38.55 16.38 -24.10
N ASP A 557 38.84 17.18 -23.08
CA ASP A 557 40.14 17.70 -22.70
C ASP A 557 40.12 17.71 -21.18
N THR A 558 41.15 17.16 -20.54
CA THR A 558 41.27 17.09 -19.08
C THR A 558 41.04 18.42 -18.37
N THR A 559 41.32 19.55 -19.02
CA THR A 559 41.05 20.90 -18.51
C THR A 559 39.55 21.15 -18.32
N ILE A 560 38.73 20.69 -19.27
CA ILE A 560 37.27 20.87 -19.26
C ILE A 560 36.60 19.83 -18.36
N GLU A 561 37.13 18.59 -18.35
CA GLU A 561 36.65 17.52 -17.47
C GLU A 561 36.83 17.88 -15.99
N ASN A 562 38.02 18.33 -15.60
CA ASN A 562 38.27 18.79 -14.23
C ASN A 562 37.39 20.01 -13.86
N ALA A 563 37.18 20.96 -14.79
CA ALA A 563 36.28 22.09 -14.55
C ALA A 563 34.81 21.66 -14.36
N PHE A 564 34.36 20.63 -15.09
CA PHE A 564 33.02 20.04 -14.93
C PHE A 564 32.88 19.24 -13.62
N ILE A 565 33.93 18.55 -13.19
CA ILE A 565 33.97 17.83 -11.92
C ILE A 565 33.87 18.82 -10.73
N GLU A 566 34.66 19.89 -10.75
CA GLU A 566 34.68 20.90 -9.68
C GLU A 566 33.34 21.67 -9.55
N GLU A 567 32.66 21.97 -10.68
CA GLU A 567 31.30 22.54 -10.70
C GLU A 567 30.28 21.70 -9.90
N TRP A 568 30.45 20.38 -9.89
CA TRP A 568 29.57 19.44 -9.19
C TRP A 568 30.09 18.96 -7.82
N ARG A 569 31.19 19.55 -7.32
CA ARG A 569 31.68 19.31 -5.95
C ARG A 569 30.62 19.69 -4.91
N VAL A 570 30.42 18.82 -3.93
CA VAL A 570 29.53 18.98 -2.78
C VAL A 570 30.19 19.89 -1.74
N TRP A 571 29.44 20.85 -1.19
CA TRP A 571 29.91 21.69 -0.08
C TRP A 571 29.62 21.06 1.28
N ALA A 572 30.30 21.51 2.34
CA ALA A 572 30.16 20.93 3.69
C ALA A 572 28.72 20.99 4.24
N ASN A 573 27.93 21.98 3.83
CA ASN A 573 26.51 22.14 4.16
C ASN A 573 25.54 21.48 3.13
N GLU A 574 26.06 20.86 2.07
CA GLU A 574 25.31 19.98 1.16
C GLU A 574 25.59 18.47 1.43
N SER A 575 26.63 18.13 2.20
CA SER A 575 27.16 16.76 2.35
C SER A 575 26.21 15.81 3.08
N LEU A 576 25.74 14.80 2.35
CA LEU A 576 24.88 13.73 2.88
C LEU A 576 25.65 12.67 3.69
N PHE A 577 26.99 12.64 3.57
CA PHE A 577 27.87 11.73 4.32
C PHE A 577 28.10 12.25 5.74
N THR A 578 28.54 13.51 5.85
CA THR A 578 28.73 14.16 7.15
C THR A 578 27.39 14.50 7.82
N PHE A 579 26.38 14.88 7.02
CA PHE A 579 25.01 15.13 7.46
C PHE A 579 24.92 16.19 8.58
N GLY A 580 25.58 17.33 8.37
CA GLY A 580 25.54 18.45 9.31
C GLY A 580 24.13 18.99 9.55
N LYS A 581 23.92 19.74 10.65
CA LYS A 581 22.59 20.26 11.02
C LYS A 581 21.92 21.05 9.90
N ASP A 582 22.69 21.84 9.13
CA ASP A 582 22.19 22.59 7.99
C ASP A 582 21.56 21.68 6.91
N VAL A 583 22.01 20.43 6.78
CA VAL A 583 21.40 19.43 5.89
C VAL A 583 20.06 18.99 6.47
N GLU A 584 19.99 18.57 7.74
CA GLU A 584 18.71 18.14 8.36
C GLU A 584 17.65 19.27 8.34
N ASP A 585 18.01 20.50 8.72
CA ASP A 585 17.10 21.65 8.73
C ASP A 585 16.56 21.98 7.31
N ASN A 586 17.26 21.59 6.25
CA ASN A 586 16.84 21.74 4.85
C ASN A 586 16.11 20.52 4.24
N LEU A 587 15.95 19.41 4.96
CA LEU A 587 15.23 18.22 4.46
C LEU A 587 13.70 18.43 4.49
N VAL A 588 13.16 18.87 3.36
CA VAL A 588 11.71 18.91 3.09
C VAL A 588 11.19 17.49 2.88
N SER A 589 10.00 17.17 3.40
CA SER A 589 9.36 15.86 3.13
C SER A 589 9.07 15.69 1.63
N TRP A 590 9.08 14.45 1.17
CA TRP A 590 8.75 14.11 -0.21
C TRP A 590 7.37 14.65 -0.62
N PRO A 591 7.22 15.24 -1.82
CA PRO A 591 5.93 15.70 -2.31
C PRO A 591 4.93 14.53 -2.42
N SER A 592 3.83 14.62 -1.66
CA SER A 592 2.82 13.55 -1.52
C SER A 592 1.92 13.45 -2.75
N TYR A 593 2.47 12.99 -3.86
CA TYR A 593 1.78 12.77 -5.14
C TYR A 593 2.13 11.36 -5.67
N VAL A 594 1.15 10.72 -6.33
CA VAL A 594 1.30 9.42 -7.02
C VAL A 594 1.39 8.21 -6.07
N CYS A 595 0.27 7.87 -5.41
CA CYS A 595 0.12 6.66 -4.60
C CYS A 595 -0.57 5.54 -5.38
N ALA A 596 -0.02 4.32 -5.34
CA ALA A 596 -0.75 3.12 -5.77
C ALA A 596 -1.62 2.60 -4.62
N CYS A 597 -2.84 2.15 -4.93
CA CYS A 597 -3.93 2.07 -3.96
C CYS A 597 -4.25 0.62 -3.56
N ARG A 598 -4.19 0.35 -2.25
CA ARG A 598 -4.20 -1.00 -1.67
C ARG A 598 -5.61 -1.44 -1.24
N LYS A 599 -5.96 -2.71 -1.47
CA LYS A 599 -7.08 -3.36 -0.79
C LYS A 599 -6.68 -3.73 0.64
N ARG A 600 -7.38 -3.21 1.66
CA ARG A 600 -7.37 -3.79 3.01
C ARG A 600 -8.77 -4.18 3.46
N ASN A 601 -8.89 -5.40 3.97
CA ASN A 601 -10.05 -5.84 4.76
C ASN A 601 -9.77 -5.54 6.24
N THR A 602 -10.20 -4.40 6.78
CA THR A 602 -10.41 -4.20 8.23
C THR A 602 -11.25 -2.95 8.50
N SER A 603 -11.90 -2.89 9.67
CA SER A 603 -12.85 -1.85 10.08
C SER A 603 -12.23 -0.45 10.24
N LEU A 604 -12.97 0.58 9.79
CA LEU A 604 -12.63 1.99 9.96
C LEU A 604 -12.63 2.42 11.45
N SER A 605 -11.57 3.14 11.82
CA SER A 605 -11.56 4.18 12.87
C SER A 605 -10.32 5.07 12.79
N GLN A 606 -9.31 4.64 12.01
CA GLN A 606 -8.14 5.41 11.63
C GLN A 606 -7.94 5.28 10.11
N VAL A 607 -8.45 6.24 9.35
CA VAL A 607 -7.91 6.52 8.01
C VAL A 607 -6.54 7.13 8.27
N ASP A 608 -5.49 6.34 8.07
CA ASP A 608 -4.12 6.83 8.27
C ASP A 608 -3.78 7.78 7.12
N THR A 609 -3.87 9.08 7.37
CA THR A 609 -3.57 10.15 6.40
C THR A 609 -2.10 10.22 6.01
N GLN A 610 -1.28 9.26 6.45
CA GLN A 610 0.13 9.08 6.12
C GLN A 610 0.38 7.69 5.51
N ILE A 611 -0.21 7.41 4.34
CA ILE A 611 0.27 6.35 3.44
C ILE A 611 1.38 6.96 2.55
N PRO A 612 2.68 6.73 2.83
CA PRO A 612 3.76 7.25 2.00
C PRO A 612 3.81 6.56 0.63
N CYS A 613 3.58 7.33 -0.42
CA CYS A 613 3.67 6.89 -1.80
C CYS A 613 5.11 6.50 -2.14
N GLY A 614 5.36 5.19 -2.29
CA GLY A 614 6.68 4.60 -2.58
C GLY A 614 6.94 3.31 -1.78
N GLY A 615 6.37 3.20 -0.58
CA GLY A 615 6.66 2.10 0.35
C GLY A 615 5.97 0.76 0.06
N GLU A 616 4.66 0.67 0.27
CA GLU A 616 3.97 -0.64 0.43
C GLU A 616 3.68 -1.41 -0.87
N THR A 617 3.38 -0.78 -2.01
CA THR A 617 2.84 -1.52 -3.17
C THR A 617 3.87 -2.34 -3.97
N THR A 618 5.17 -2.06 -3.81
CA THR A 618 6.24 -2.91 -4.39
C THR A 618 6.46 -4.23 -3.63
N GLN A 619 5.64 -4.52 -2.60
CA GLN A 619 5.98 -5.52 -1.58
C GLN A 619 5.76 -6.98 -1.97
N GLU A 620 4.97 -7.26 -3.00
CA GLU A 620 4.63 -8.63 -3.41
C GLU A 620 5.07 -8.94 -4.85
N CYS A 621 5.70 -7.98 -5.54
CA CYS A 621 6.02 -8.03 -6.98
C CYS A 621 7.50 -8.37 -7.31
N GLU A 622 8.46 -8.18 -6.40
CA GLU A 622 9.91 -8.36 -6.66
C GLU A 622 10.54 -9.46 -5.77
N LYS A 623 11.25 -10.41 -6.39
CA LYS A 623 11.90 -11.57 -5.74
C LYS A 623 13.25 -11.23 -5.05
N GLY A 624 13.34 -10.14 -4.31
CA GLY A 624 14.59 -9.65 -3.71
C GLY A 624 14.53 -9.49 -2.19
N ASP A 625 15.65 -9.71 -1.50
CA ASP A 625 15.71 -9.56 -0.05
C ASP A 625 15.69 -8.08 0.37
N ARG A 626 14.75 -7.77 1.27
CA ARG A 626 14.39 -6.40 1.67
C ARG A 626 15.24 -5.88 2.82
N VAL A 627 16.50 -5.54 2.51
CA VAL A 627 17.33 -4.69 3.36
C VAL A 627 16.59 -3.39 3.67
N GLY A 628 16.74 -2.88 4.90
CA GLY A 628 16.15 -1.63 5.31
C GLY A 628 14.63 -1.70 5.56
N LYS A 629 13.84 -2.55 4.89
CA LYS A 629 12.37 -2.52 5.09
C LYS A 629 11.88 -3.36 6.28
N LYS A 630 12.54 -4.48 6.60
CA LYS A 630 12.45 -5.07 7.95
C LYS A 630 12.92 -4.02 8.96
N THR A 631 14.10 -3.44 8.74
CA THR A 631 14.77 -2.51 9.65
C THR A 631 13.96 -1.24 9.95
N CYS A 632 13.27 -0.63 8.96
CA CYS A 632 12.43 0.56 9.12
C CYS A 632 11.11 0.29 9.83
N ASN A 633 10.40 -0.80 9.49
CA ASN A 633 9.20 -1.19 10.23
C ASN A 633 9.54 -1.66 11.65
N ILE A 634 10.70 -2.32 11.83
CA ILE A 634 11.27 -2.62 13.14
C ILE A 634 11.60 -1.31 13.88
N LEU A 635 12.24 -0.31 13.26
CA LEU A 635 12.52 1.01 13.87
C LEU A 635 11.25 1.77 14.24
N HIS A 636 10.19 1.71 13.42
CA HIS A 636 8.89 2.31 13.74
C HIS A 636 8.19 1.61 14.91
N GLN A 637 8.24 0.27 15.01
CA GLN A 637 7.79 -0.45 16.21
C GLN A 637 8.72 -0.22 17.42
N ARG A 638 10.02 -0.06 17.18
CA ARG A 638 11.08 0.31 18.13
C ARG A 638 11.09 1.81 18.48
N ARG A 639 10.08 2.61 18.10
CA ARG A 639 9.88 4.01 18.60
C ARG A 639 9.77 4.14 20.14
N ARG A 640 9.79 3.03 20.88
CA ARG A 640 9.95 3.02 22.35
C ARG A 640 11.25 2.41 22.86
N ARG A 641 12.07 1.72 22.03
CA ARG A 641 13.21 0.89 22.48
C ARG A 641 14.29 0.69 21.39
N SER A 642 15.52 1.14 21.66
CA SER A 642 16.72 1.06 20.78
C SER A 642 16.60 1.75 19.40
N VAL A 643 16.72 3.07 19.36
CA VAL A 643 17.08 3.80 18.13
C VAL A 643 18.60 3.79 17.98
N ARG A 644 19.09 3.47 16.79
CA ARG A 644 20.52 3.39 16.47
C ARG A 644 21.10 4.80 16.33
N ASN A 645 22.01 5.20 17.21
CA ASN A 645 22.64 6.52 17.15
C ASN A 645 23.87 6.44 16.22
N VAL A 646 23.73 6.92 14.99
CA VAL A 646 24.64 6.55 13.87
C VAL A 646 26.02 7.22 13.93
N ASP A 647 26.24 8.20 14.81
CA ASP A 647 27.51 8.93 14.91
C ASP A 647 28.60 8.23 15.76
N ARG A 648 28.38 6.99 16.24
CA ARG A 648 29.27 6.29 17.19
C ARG A 648 29.77 4.94 16.71
N PHE A 649 30.54 4.97 15.63
CA PHE A 649 31.36 3.83 15.19
C PHE A 649 32.52 3.56 16.19
N PRO A 650 33.03 2.32 16.26
CA PRO A 650 34.21 2.02 17.07
C PRO A 650 35.44 2.88 16.74
N SER A 651 36.30 3.08 17.72
CA SER A 651 37.56 3.81 17.58
C SER A 651 38.53 3.06 16.65
N PRO A 652 39.18 3.73 15.67
CA PRO A 652 40.17 3.09 14.76
C PRO A 652 41.44 2.51 15.40
N ARG A 653 41.52 2.43 16.74
CA ARG A 653 42.72 2.13 17.54
C ARG A 653 43.30 0.73 17.29
N HIS A 654 42.50 -0.22 16.82
CA HIS A 654 42.95 -1.61 16.59
C HIS A 654 43.59 -1.87 15.21
N ARG A 655 43.76 -0.84 14.35
CA ARG A 655 44.21 -1.03 12.96
C ARG A 655 45.71 -1.31 12.75
N LYS A 656 46.28 -2.26 13.51
CA LYS A 656 47.53 -2.94 13.12
C LYS A 656 47.22 -4.00 12.06
N LYS A 657 47.01 -3.55 10.81
CA LYS A 657 46.75 -4.39 9.61
C LYS A 657 47.68 -5.62 9.60
N ARG A 658 47.14 -6.81 9.86
CA ARG A 658 47.79 -8.11 9.61
C ARG A 658 47.44 -8.65 8.22
N TYR A 659 47.64 -7.83 7.19
CA TYR A 659 47.84 -8.43 5.87
C TYR A 659 49.16 -9.18 5.94
N ALA A 660 49.15 -10.47 5.58
CA ALA A 660 50.39 -11.22 5.43
C ALA A 660 51.24 -10.51 4.37
N LEU A 661 52.55 -10.37 4.59
CA LEU A 661 53.45 -9.61 3.71
C LEU A 661 53.74 -10.32 2.37
N ASN A 662 52.90 -11.28 2.00
CA ASN A 662 53.14 -12.29 0.99
C ASN A 662 52.25 -11.99 -0.22
N GLN A 663 52.88 -11.63 -1.35
CA GLN A 663 52.23 -11.26 -2.61
C GLN A 663 51.58 -9.87 -2.58
N LEU A 664 52.42 -8.82 -2.62
CA LEU A 664 52.07 -7.65 -3.42
C LEU A 664 51.74 -8.11 -4.85
N PRO A 665 50.74 -7.52 -5.54
CA PRO A 665 50.50 -7.80 -6.95
C PRO A 665 51.78 -7.64 -7.76
N VAL A 666 52.08 -8.61 -8.62
CA VAL A 666 53.22 -8.51 -9.55
C VAL A 666 52.95 -7.32 -10.45
N GLN A 667 53.76 -6.26 -10.36
CA GLN A 667 53.58 -5.11 -11.24
C GLN A 667 53.95 -5.52 -12.67
N ILE A 668 52.96 -5.49 -13.55
CA ILE A 668 53.09 -5.87 -14.95
C ILE A 668 53.18 -4.61 -15.80
N ASN A 669 54.24 -4.49 -16.58
CA ASN A 669 54.41 -3.39 -17.51
C ASN A 669 54.02 -3.83 -18.93
N MET A 670 52.72 -3.90 -19.19
CA MET A 670 52.15 -4.12 -20.53
C MET A 670 52.16 -2.83 -21.35
N THR A 671 52.31 -2.97 -22.67
CA THR A 671 51.91 -1.97 -23.67
C THR A 671 50.39 -1.98 -23.87
N ASP A 672 49.84 -0.93 -24.48
CA ASP A 672 48.42 -0.78 -24.78
C ASP A 672 47.86 -1.97 -25.59
N GLN A 673 48.64 -2.49 -26.54
CA GLN A 673 48.24 -3.63 -27.38
C GLN A 673 48.25 -4.96 -26.61
N GLU A 674 49.17 -5.13 -25.66
CA GLU A 674 49.22 -6.32 -24.78
C GLU A 674 48.07 -6.29 -23.77
N ALA A 675 47.80 -5.12 -23.17
CA ALA A 675 46.66 -4.91 -22.29
C ALA A 675 45.32 -5.14 -23.02
N LEU A 676 45.17 -4.61 -24.24
CA LEU A 676 43.99 -4.84 -25.08
C LEU A 676 43.80 -6.32 -25.40
N THR A 677 44.87 -7.03 -25.76
CA THR A 677 44.83 -8.48 -26.02
C THR A 677 44.48 -9.27 -24.76
N TYR A 678 45.00 -8.87 -23.60
CA TYR A 678 44.64 -9.47 -22.31
C TYR A 678 43.15 -9.27 -22.00
N CYS A 679 42.66 -8.03 -22.03
CA CYS A 679 41.26 -7.70 -21.72
C CYS A 679 40.28 -8.38 -22.68
N GLN A 680 40.55 -8.38 -24.00
CA GLN A 680 39.72 -9.08 -24.97
C GLN A 680 39.61 -10.58 -24.68
N ASN A 681 40.69 -11.23 -24.26
CA ASN A 681 40.68 -12.66 -23.91
C ASN A 681 39.98 -12.90 -22.56
N TYR A 682 40.27 -12.08 -21.54
CA TYR A 682 39.71 -12.19 -20.20
C TYR A 682 38.18 -12.00 -20.17
N MET A 683 37.66 -11.09 -20.99
CA MET A 683 36.23 -10.86 -21.16
C MET A 683 35.56 -12.04 -21.89
N LYS A 684 36.23 -12.61 -22.91
CA LYS A 684 35.78 -13.81 -23.66
C LYS A 684 35.84 -15.13 -22.89
N GLU A 685 36.45 -15.18 -21.71
CA GLU A 685 36.26 -16.32 -20.80
C GLU A 685 34.81 -16.40 -20.29
N SER A 686 34.06 -15.28 -20.30
CA SER A 686 32.68 -15.26 -19.85
C SER A 686 31.74 -15.94 -20.85
N PRO A 687 30.92 -16.94 -20.44
CA PRO A 687 30.04 -17.67 -21.34
C PRO A 687 28.88 -16.82 -21.91
N ILE A 688 28.71 -15.61 -21.40
CA ILE A 688 27.70 -14.64 -21.87
C ILE A 688 28.30 -13.50 -22.71
N PHE A 689 29.62 -13.45 -22.94
CA PHE A 689 30.27 -12.30 -23.59
C PHE A 689 29.68 -12.00 -24.98
N ASP A 690 29.64 -12.99 -25.87
CA ASP A 690 29.11 -12.82 -27.22
C ASP A 690 27.59 -12.66 -27.23
N LEU A 691 26.87 -13.31 -26.31
CA LEU A 691 25.42 -13.15 -26.14
C LEU A 691 25.05 -11.72 -25.70
N CYS A 692 25.80 -11.13 -24.76
CA CYS A 692 25.60 -9.75 -24.34
C CYS A 692 25.99 -8.71 -25.41
N ASN A 693 26.69 -9.11 -26.47
CA ASN A 693 26.93 -8.25 -27.64
C ASN A 693 25.77 -8.26 -28.66
N THR A 694 24.79 -9.16 -28.54
CA THR A 694 23.55 -9.11 -29.36
C THR A 694 22.43 -8.32 -28.65
N VAL A 695 22.49 -8.21 -27.32
CA VAL A 695 21.54 -7.42 -26.52
C VAL A 695 21.65 -5.93 -26.89
N PRO A 696 20.53 -5.24 -27.21
CA PRO A 696 20.52 -3.81 -27.52
C PRO A 696 21.19 -2.96 -26.44
N SER A 697 21.73 -1.80 -26.82
CA SER A 697 22.39 -0.82 -25.92
C SER A 697 23.61 -1.34 -25.11
N THR A 698 23.92 -2.64 -25.15
CA THR A 698 25.03 -3.27 -24.43
C THR A 698 26.27 -3.28 -25.33
N ARG A 699 27.42 -2.85 -24.79
CA ARG A 699 28.66 -2.71 -25.56
C ARG A 699 29.86 -3.19 -24.77
N SER A 700 30.30 -4.41 -25.03
CA SER A 700 31.44 -4.98 -24.30
C SER A 700 32.78 -4.30 -24.66
N GLU A 701 32.87 -3.61 -25.80
CA GLU A 701 34.04 -2.79 -26.18
C GLU A 701 34.30 -1.64 -25.19
N GLU A 702 33.25 -1.00 -24.67
CA GLU A 702 33.36 0.09 -23.67
C GLU A 702 34.02 -0.44 -22.38
N ASN A 703 33.59 -1.63 -21.95
CA ASN A 703 34.12 -2.34 -20.77
C ASN A 703 35.52 -2.93 -21.02
N ILE A 704 35.85 -3.33 -22.25
CA ILE A 704 37.23 -3.73 -22.63
C ILE A 704 38.18 -2.54 -22.52
N ASN A 705 37.79 -1.36 -23.00
CA ASN A 705 38.62 -0.15 -22.90
C ASN A 705 38.84 0.28 -21.45
N THR A 706 37.81 0.15 -20.59
CA THR A 706 37.93 0.31 -19.13
C THR A 706 39.02 -0.60 -18.56
N CYS A 707 38.94 -1.91 -18.82
CA CYS A 707 39.97 -2.89 -18.42
C CYS A 707 41.39 -2.54 -18.92
N VAL A 708 41.53 -1.96 -20.11
CA VAL A 708 42.84 -1.52 -20.62
C VAL A 708 43.37 -0.33 -19.82
N MET A 709 42.53 0.66 -19.51
CA MET A 709 42.90 1.81 -18.70
C MET A 709 43.24 1.39 -17.26
N ASP A 710 42.42 0.54 -16.63
CA ASP A 710 42.69 -0.10 -15.33
C ASP A 710 44.12 -0.67 -15.28
N ILE A 711 44.48 -1.52 -16.26
CA ILE A 711 45.79 -2.20 -16.32
C ILE A 711 46.93 -1.20 -16.55
N LEU A 712 46.76 -0.26 -17.48
CA LEU A 712 47.80 0.69 -17.83
C LEU A 712 48.09 1.70 -16.71
N LEU A 713 47.09 2.06 -15.90
CA LEU A 713 47.24 2.95 -14.75
C LEU A 713 47.73 2.22 -13.50
N THR A 714 47.10 1.10 -13.13
CA THR A 714 47.44 0.36 -11.90
C THR A 714 48.74 -0.45 -12.01
N LYS A 715 49.12 -0.85 -13.23
CA LYS A 715 50.13 -1.89 -13.53
C LYS A 715 49.80 -3.25 -12.92
N THR A 716 48.51 -3.57 -12.80
CA THR A 716 48.00 -4.86 -12.29
C THR A 716 46.80 -5.32 -13.13
N THR A 717 46.48 -6.62 -13.12
CA THR A 717 45.29 -7.18 -13.80
C THR A 717 44.10 -7.40 -12.86
N VAL A 718 44.19 -6.97 -11.60
CA VAL A 718 43.22 -7.29 -10.53
C VAL A 718 41.82 -6.73 -10.84
N TRP A 719 41.73 -5.57 -11.49
CA TRP A 719 40.47 -4.87 -11.72
C TRP A 719 39.71 -5.33 -12.98
N ALA A 720 40.31 -6.22 -13.79
CA ALA A 720 39.68 -6.76 -15.00
C ALA A 720 38.36 -7.51 -14.73
N ASP A 721 38.17 -8.09 -13.53
CA ASP A 721 36.90 -8.72 -13.15
C ASP A 721 35.78 -7.69 -12.95
N SER A 722 36.10 -6.52 -12.38
CA SER A 722 35.11 -5.45 -12.19
C SER A 722 34.58 -4.93 -13.53
N ALA A 723 35.45 -4.77 -14.54
CA ALA A 723 35.03 -4.43 -15.90
C ALA A 723 34.13 -5.51 -16.55
N ARG A 724 34.45 -6.79 -16.33
CA ARG A 724 33.62 -7.94 -16.78
C ARG A 724 32.26 -7.98 -16.10
N GLU A 725 32.20 -7.63 -14.82
CA GLU A 725 30.98 -7.61 -14.03
C GLU A 725 30.12 -6.37 -14.29
N SER A 726 30.74 -5.22 -14.60
CA SER A 726 30.04 -4.06 -15.18
C SER A 726 29.36 -4.41 -16.52
N MET A 727 30.04 -5.13 -17.42
CA MET A 727 29.42 -5.65 -18.66
C MET A 727 28.24 -6.58 -18.36
N ARG A 728 28.41 -7.56 -17.46
CA ARG A 728 27.33 -8.49 -17.05
C ARG A 728 26.12 -7.74 -16.48
N LYS A 729 26.37 -6.74 -15.62
CA LYS A 729 25.35 -5.90 -14.99
C LYS A 729 24.61 -5.02 -15.99
N GLN A 730 25.30 -4.41 -16.97
CA GLN A 730 24.69 -3.65 -18.07
C GLN A 730 23.74 -4.54 -18.89
N CYS A 731 24.23 -5.71 -19.31
CA CYS A 731 23.49 -6.71 -20.08
C CYS A 731 22.20 -7.16 -19.37
N LEU A 732 22.29 -7.60 -18.11
CA LEU A 732 21.14 -8.03 -17.31
C LEU A 732 20.15 -6.88 -17.04
N ASN A 733 20.64 -5.66 -16.81
CA ASN A 733 19.78 -4.49 -16.62
C ASN A 733 18.96 -4.20 -17.88
N GLU A 734 19.55 -4.24 -19.08
CA GLU A 734 18.80 -4.08 -20.33
C GLU A 734 17.76 -5.19 -20.52
N ILE A 735 18.16 -6.46 -20.36
CA ILE A 735 17.27 -7.64 -20.46
C ILE A 735 16.06 -7.55 -19.51
N SER A 736 16.21 -6.89 -18.35
CA SER A 736 15.13 -6.65 -17.38
C SER A 736 14.21 -5.47 -17.73
N ARG A 737 14.63 -4.57 -18.63
CA ARG A 737 13.86 -3.38 -19.05
C ARG A 737 13.25 -3.55 -20.43
N ASN A 738 13.94 -4.23 -21.34
CA ASN A 738 13.64 -4.28 -22.77
C ASN A 738 12.62 -5.38 -23.09
N ASN A 739 11.40 -5.24 -22.57
CA ASN A 739 10.29 -6.17 -22.86
C ASN A 739 9.98 -6.24 -24.37
N THR A 740 10.18 -5.14 -25.10
CA THR A 740 10.18 -5.07 -26.57
C THR A 740 11.01 -6.19 -27.21
N PHE A 741 12.26 -6.38 -26.77
CA PHE A 741 13.16 -7.42 -27.29
C PHE A 741 12.68 -8.85 -26.98
N ARG A 742 11.95 -9.08 -25.88
CA ARG A 742 11.28 -10.37 -25.61
C ARG A 742 10.06 -10.63 -26.51
N GLU A 743 9.37 -9.58 -26.93
CA GLU A 743 8.09 -9.65 -27.65
C GLU A 743 8.22 -9.66 -29.18
N GLU A 744 9.23 -8.96 -29.72
CA GLU A 744 9.31 -8.62 -31.14
C GLU A 744 10.34 -9.45 -31.93
N GLU A 745 11.16 -10.27 -31.25
CA GLU A 745 12.25 -11.04 -31.85
C GLU A 745 12.23 -12.51 -31.40
N GLU A 746 11.99 -13.42 -32.34
CA GLU A 746 11.63 -14.83 -32.08
C GLU A 746 12.78 -15.64 -31.44
N GLU A 747 14.04 -15.30 -31.73
CA GLU A 747 15.23 -15.92 -31.13
C GLU A 747 15.64 -15.28 -29.78
N ALA A 748 15.24 -14.03 -29.52
CA ALA A 748 15.68 -13.27 -28.35
C ALA A 748 15.23 -13.88 -27.02
N THR A 749 14.06 -14.54 -26.98
CA THR A 749 13.63 -15.29 -25.79
C THR A 749 14.58 -16.44 -25.45
N GLY A 750 15.20 -17.08 -26.45
CA GLY A 750 16.22 -18.12 -26.24
C GLY A 750 17.54 -17.54 -25.74
N ILE A 751 18.02 -16.47 -26.40
CA ILE A 751 19.24 -15.74 -26.00
C ILE A 751 19.14 -15.26 -24.55
N ILE A 752 18.00 -14.67 -24.17
CA ILE A 752 17.74 -14.18 -22.83
C ILE A 752 17.74 -15.31 -21.80
N ALA A 753 17.11 -16.44 -22.09
CA ALA A 753 17.13 -17.60 -21.19
C ALA A 753 18.56 -18.13 -20.99
N GLU A 754 19.38 -18.17 -22.04
CA GLU A 754 20.77 -18.60 -21.97
C GLU A 754 21.66 -17.63 -21.17
N ILE A 755 21.41 -16.31 -21.30
CA ILE A 755 22.08 -15.30 -20.46
C ILE A 755 21.61 -15.42 -19.00
N GLU A 756 20.30 -15.49 -18.74
CA GLU A 756 19.75 -15.64 -17.38
C GLU A 756 20.23 -16.95 -16.71
N GLU A 757 20.46 -18.02 -17.47
CA GLU A 757 21.06 -19.27 -16.97
C GLU A 757 22.53 -19.09 -16.58
N LYS A 758 23.34 -18.43 -17.43
CA LYS A 758 24.81 -18.45 -17.37
C LYS A 758 25.47 -17.20 -16.76
N ALA A 759 24.71 -16.12 -16.52
CA ALA A 759 25.23 -14.84 -16.03
C ALA A 759 25.54 -14.80 -14.53
N CYS A 760 26.32 -15.77 -14.03
CA CYS A 760 26.74 -15.81 -12.64
C CYS A 760 27.85 -14.78 -12.30
N PRO A 761 27.84 -14.20 -11.09
CA PRO A 761 28.81 -13.21 -10.65
C PRO A 761 30.23 -13.77 -10.59
N SER A 762 31.19 -13.04 -11.17
CA SER A 762 32.64 -13.31 -11.16
C SER A 762 32.98 -14.75 -11.61
N MET A 763 32.12 -15.35 -12.44
CA MET A 763 32.19 -16.76 -12.85
C MET A 763 32.33 -17.73 -11.66
N CYS A 764 31.65 -17.43 -10.54
CA CYS A 764 31.73 -18.14 -9.27
C CYS A 764 33.18 -18.32 -8.75
N ASN A 765 34.06 -17.34 -9.03
CA ASN A 765 35.50 -17.35 -8.74
C ASN A 765 36.23 -18.64 -9.19
N LYS A 766 35.65 -19.42 -10.11
CA LYS A 766 36.10 -20.78 -10.49
C LYS A 766 36.21 -21.73 -9.27
N ARG A 767 35.34 -21.53 -8.26
CA ARG A 767 35.21 -22.26 -6.98
C ARG A 767 33.75 -22.66 -6.68
N GLY A 768 32.98 -22.93 -7.73
CA GLY A 768 31.57 -23.30 -7.63
C GLY A 768 30.93 -23.49 -9.00
N LEU A 769 29.70 -23.97 -9.00
CA LEU A 769 28.87 -24.18 -10.18
C LEU A 769 27.92 -23.01 -10.39
N CYS A 770 27.83 -22.52 -11.62
CA CYS A 770 26.80 -21.57 -12.04
C CYS A 770 25.48 -22.31 -12.33
N VAL A 771 24.38 -21.89 -11.69
CA VAL A 771 23.03 -22.42 -11.91
C VAL A 771 22.03 -21.27 -11.87
N ASN A 772 21.33 -21.02 -12.98
CA ASN A 772 20.31 -19.96 -13.10
C ASN A 772 20.81 -18.58 -12.61
N GLY A 773 21.98 -18.15 -13.10
CA GLY A 773 22.61 -16.87 -12.74
C GLY A 773 23.12 -16.79 -11.29
N THR A 774 23.00 -17.87 -10.51
CA THR A 774 23.37 -17.96 -9.10
C THR A 774 24.53 -18.94 -8.90
N CYS A 775 25.47 -18.62 -8.01
CA CYS A 775 26.59 -19.51 -7.71
C CYS A 775 26.25 -20.50 -6.58
N ILE A 776 26.58 -21.78 -6.80
CA ILE A 776 26.57 -22.84 -5.80
C ILE A 776 28.03 -23.21 -5.51
N CYS A 777 28.53 -22.83 -4.33
CA CYS A 777 29.96 -22.91 -4.03
C CYS A 777 30.45 -24.31 -3.66
N ASP A 778 31.73 -24.57 -3.99
CA ASP A 778 32.43 -25.78 -3.58
C ASP A 778 32.61 -25.81 -2.05
N ALA A 779 32.71 -27.01 -1.47
CA ALA A 779 32.78 -27.19 -0.02
C ALA A 779 34.00 -26.48 0.59
N GLY A 780 33.74 -25.52 1.47
CA GLY A 780 34.74 -24.64 2.07
C GLY A 780 34.67 -23.19 1.58
N TYR A 781 33.91 -22.90 0.52
CA TYR A 781 33.73 -21.55 -0.03
C TYR A 781 32.29 -21.02 0.11
N GLY A 782 32.15 -19.70 0.10
CA GLY A 782 30.87 -18.98 0.18
C GLY A 782 30.98 -17.56 -0.37
N SER A 783 30.07 -16.66 0.05
CA SER A 783 29.71 -15.43 -0.68
C SER A 783 28.89 -15.70 -1.96
N TYR A 784 28.18 -14.69 -2.45
CA TYR A 784 27.29 -14.75 -3.63
C TYR A 784 27.98 -15.19 -4.94
N ASP A 785 29.30 -15.16 -4.92
CA ASP A 785 30.24 -15.37 -6.03
C ASP A 785 31.34 -16.42 -5.71
N CYS A 786 31.27 -17.11 -4.57
CA CYS A 786 32.25 -18.11 -4.13
C CYS A 786 33.69 -17.60 -3.92
N SER A 787 33.87 -16.30 -3.70
CA SER A 787 35.16 -15.69 -3.37
C SER A 787 35.68 -16.06 -1.97
N LEU A 788 34.77 -16.26 -1.01
CA LEU A 788 35.06 -16.30 0.42
C LEU A 788 35.55 -17.68 0.86
N ASP A 789 36.74 -17.78 1.47
CA ASP A 789 37.16 -18.98 2.20
C ASP A 789 36.47 -19.01 3.57
N LEU A 790 35.49 -19.90 3.75
CA LEU A 790 34.74 -20.04 5.01
C LEU A 790 35.60 -20.58 6.15
N SER A 791 36.76 -21.15 5.82
CA SER A 791 37.69 -21.78 6.75
C SER A 791 38.67 -20.77 7.35
N GLU A 792 38.69 -19.52 6.84
CA GLU A 792 39.27 -18.36 7.52
C GLU A 792 38.22 -17.68 8.43
N PRO A 793 38.54 -17.42 9.72
CA PRO A 793 37.62 -16.73 10.62
C PRO A 793 37.56 -15.23 10.28
N PRO A 794 36.38 -14.58 10.39
CA PRO A 794 36.21 -13.17 10.01
C PRO A 794 37.04 -12.24 10.92
N ASP A 795 37.68 -11.23 10.33
CA ASP A 795 38.40 -10.21 11.11
C ASP A 795 37.45 -9.09 11.54
N ILE A 796 37.19 -9.06 12.84
CA ILE A 796 36.28 -8.10 13.47
C ILE A 796 37.07 -6.82 13.80
N PHE A 797 36.54 -5.66 13.42
CA PHE A 797 37.14 -4.35 13.71
C PHE A 797 36.80 -3.89 15.13
N GLY A 798 35.56 -4.13 15.55
CA GLY A 798 35.00 -3.67 16.82
C GLY A 798 33.50 -3.89 16.92
N LEU A 799 32.94 -3.46 18.04
CA LEU A 799 31.50 -3.40 18.28
C LEU A 799 31.01 -1.94 18.16
N LEU A 800 29.72 -1.73 17.95
CA LEU A 800 29.09 -0.40 18.09
C LEU A 800 29.41 0.24 19.46
N ASP A 801 29.55 1.57 19.50
CA ASP A 801 29.90 2.34 20.73
C ASP A 801 31.19 1.83 21.43
N ASP A 802 32.17 1.28 20.68
CA ASP A 802 33.38 0.63 21.22
C ASP A 802 33.08 -0.54 22.20
N GLY A 803 31.88 -1.14 22.10
CA GLY A 803 31.42 -2.19 23.02
C GLY A 803 30.75 -1.65 24.29
N LEU A 804 30.36 -0.38 24.35
CA LEU A 804 29.63 0.19 25.48
C LEU A 804 28.13 0.32 25.18
N CYS A 805 27.28 -0.31 25.98
CA CYS A 805 25.83 -0.18 25.87
C CYS A 805 25.23 0.42 27.14
N ASP A 806 24.60 1.58 27.00
CA ASP A 806 23.92 2.29 28.09
C ASP A 806 22.44 1.84 28.18
N GLU A 807 22.11 1.11 29.25
CA GLU A 807 20.76 0.59 29.53
C GLU A 807 19.71 1.70 29.72
N ARG A 808 20.14 2.95 29.95
CA ARG A 808 19.26 4.13 30.01
C ARG A 808 18.69 4.52 28.65
N HIS A 809 19.39 4.16 27.57
CA HIS A 809 19.09 4.60 26.20
C HIS A 809 18.80 3.44 25.25
N LEU A 810 19.32 2.24 25.52
CA LEU A 810 19.21 1.04 24.69
C LEU A 810 18.73 -0.16 25.53
N GLU A 811 18.13 -1.17 24.91
CA GLU A 811 17.77 -2.42 25.62
C GLU A 811 18.94 -3.42 25.76
N CYS A 812 20.09 -3.13 25.16
CA CYS A 812 21.31 -3.97 25.20
C CYS A 812 21.02 -5.46 24.98
N LYS A 813 20.26 -5.76 23.91
CA LYS A 813 19.85 -7.12 23.54
C LYS A 813 20.78 -7.83 22.58
N ASP A 814 21.42 -7.04 21.74
CA ASP A 814 22.05 -7.43 20.49
C ASP A 814 23.42 -6.76 20.46
N ALA A 815 24.48 -7.52 20.15
CA ALA A 815 25.80 -6.97 19.86
C ALA A 815 25.92 -6.76 18.35
N PHE A 816 26.12 -5.51 17.93
CA PHE A 816 26.38 -5.15 16.54
C PHE A 816 27.88 -5.27 16.28
N VAL A 817 28.27 -6.22 15.43
CA VAL A 817 29.67 -6.58 15.17
C VAL A 817 30.07 -6.08 13.79
N TYR A 818 31.12 -5.27 13.74
CA TYR A 818 31.70 -4.75 12.48
C TYR A 818 32.97 -5.50 12.12
N GLY A 819 33.18 -5.80 10.84
CA GLY A 819 34.33 -6.57 10.37
C GLY A 819 34.43 -6.67 8.85
N GLU A 820 35.22 -7.63 8.39
CA GLU A 820 35.31 -8.10 7.01
C GLU A 820 35.16 -9.63 6.99
N ILE A 821 34.92 -10.22 5.82
CA ILE A 821 34.87 -11.68 5.60
C ILE A 821 33.65 -12.36 6.28
N PHE A 822 32.51 -11.68 6.44
CA PHE A 822 31.29 -12.35 6.94
C PHE A 822 30.56 -13.15 5.84
N ALA A 823 30.25 -14.41 6.13
CA ALA A 823 29.54 -15.32 5.21
C ALA A 823 28.01 -15.21 5.32
N GLU A 824 27.32 -15.12 4.18
CA GLU A 824 25.86 -15.22 4.12
C GLU A 824 25.41 -16.69 4.15
N GLY A 825 24.75 -17.13 5.22
CA GLY A 825 24.21 -18.51 5.35
C GLY A 825 24.06 -18.98 6.80
N GLU A 826 23.41 -20.13 7.01
CA GLU A 826 23.09 -20.63 8.36
C GLU A 826 24.30 -20.94 9.25
N ASN A 827 25.50 -21.12 8.66
CA ASN A 827 26.71 -21.43 9.41
C ASN A 827 27.28 -20.22 10.18
N LEU A 828 26.92 -18.99 9.78
CA LEU A 828 27.35 -17.77 10.44
C LEU A 828 26.85 -17.72 11.89
N THR A 829 27.76 -17.84 12.85
CA THR A 829 27.45 -18.12 14.25
C THR A 829 28.25 -17.23 15.20
N CYS A 830 27.59 -16.66 16.20
CA CYS A 830 28.24 -15.93 17.29
C CYS A 830 28.44 -16.83 18.51
N ARG A 831 29.65 -16.85 19.05
CA ARG A 831 30.00 -17.41 20.37
C ARG A 831 29.91 -16.28 21.40
N ILE A 832 28.98 -16.41 22.34
CA ILE A 832 28.69 -15.42 23.38
C ILE A 832 29.10 -15.97 24.74
N LYS A 833 30.00 -15.29 25.45
CA LYS A 833 30.52 -15.70 26.75
C LYS A 833 30.24 -14.60 27.78
N PRO A 834 29.21 -14.75 28.65
CA PRO A 834 28.89 -13.75 29.66
C PRO A 834 30.04 -13.57 30.67
N PHE A 835 30.14 -12.37 31.21
CA PHE A 835 30.93 -12.08 32.39
C PHE A 835 30.26 -11.00 33.25
N ILE A 836 30.65 -10.95 34.52
CA ILE A 836 30.30 -9.86 35.43
C ILE A 836 31.57 -9.17 35.90
N VAL A 837 31.50 -7.86 36.06
CA VAL A 837 32.54 -7.01 36.65
C VAL A 837 32.04 -6.57 38.03
N SER A 838 32.86 -6.79 39.06
CA SER A 838 32.63 -6.31 40.41
C SER A 838 33.14 -4.87 40.59
N VAL A 839 32.83 -4.22 41.71
CA VAL A 839 33.33 -2.88 42.05
C VAL A 839 34.87 -2.83 42.09
N ASP A 840 35.52 -3.92 42.52
CA ASP A 840 36.98 -4.11 42.49
C ASP A 840 37.56 -4.39 41.09
N GLN A 841 36.75 -4.22 40.03
CA GLN A 841 37.08 -4.51 38.63
C GLN A 841 37.42 -6.00 38.33
N ILE A 842 37.26 -6.90 39.30
CA ILE A 842 37.48 -8.34 39.11
C ILE A 842 36.38 -8.88 38.19
N ARG A 843 36.80 -9.52 37.09
CA ARG A 843 35.93 -10.15 36.10
C ARG A 843 35.69 -11.63 36.42
N LYS A 844 34.43 -12.06 36.50
CA LYS A 844 34.04 -13.47 36.64
C LYS A 844 33.30 -13.90 35.36
N TYR A 845 33.80 -14.94 34.69
CA TYR A 845 33.26 -15.42 33.41
C TYR A 845 32.32 -16.63 33.59
N GLU A 846 31.27 -16.71 32.77
CA GLU A 846 30.35 -17.85 32.68
C GLU A 846 30.69 -18.80 31.52
N THR A 847 29.95 -19.91 31.43
CA THR A 847 29.97 -20.81 30.27
C THR A 847 29.46 -20.10 29.01
N ALA A 848 30.22 -20.16 27.93
CA ALA A 848 29.79 -19.67 26.64
C ALA A 848 28.56 -20.41 26.09
N PHE A 849 27.79 -19.73 25.24
CA PHE A 849 26.73 -20.29 24.42
C PHE A 849 26.87 -19.79 22.98
N TYR A 850 26.13 -20.40 22.07
CA TYR A 850 26.21 -20.12 20.64
C TYR A 850 24.82 -19.69 20.13
N VAL A 851 24.80 -18.70 19.24
CA VAL A 851 23.59 -18.20 18.57
C VAL A 851 23.87 -18.04 17.08
N PRO A 852 22.88 -18.24 16.19
CA PRO A 852 22.98 -17.76 14.82
C PRO A 852 23.26 -16.26 14.81
N ALA A 853 24.10 -15.80 13.89
CA ALA A 853 24.25 -14.38 13.62
C ALA A 853 23.23 -13.94 12.56
N GLU A 854 22.65 -12.75 12.70
CA GLU A 854 21.83 -12.15 11.65
C GLU A 854 22.77 -11.35 10.72
N HIS A 855 22.94 -11.81 9.48
CA HIS A 855 23.77 -11.14 8.47
C HIS A 855 23.01 -9.96 7.85
N GLU A 856 23.45 -8.73 8.13
CA GLU A 856 22.96 -7.55 7.44
C GLU A 856 23.79 -7.32 6.16
N THR A 857 25.11 -7.23 6.31
CA THR A 857 26.06 -6.96 5.21
C THR A 857 27.37 -7.71 5.38
N LEU A 858 28.19 -7.77 4.32
CA LEU A 858 29.57 -8.31 4.34
C LEU A 858 30.45 -7.77 5.49
N PHE A 859 30.07 -6.61 6.05
CA PHE A 859 30.81 -5.90 7.07
C PHE A 859 30.07 -5.74 8.41
N GLU A 860 28.82 -6.21 8.52
CA GLU A 860 27.98 -6.07 9.72
C GLU A 860 27.12 -7.31 9.97
N VAL A 861 27.26 -7.86 11.17
CA VAL A 861 26.43 -8.97 11.67
C VAL A 861 25.90 -8.64 13.07
N VAL A 862 24.68 -9.09 13.36
CA VAL A 862 24.02 -8.87 14.65
C VAL A 862 24.01 -10.17 15.46
N CYS A 863 24.53 -10.10 16.68
CA CYS A 863 24.68 -11.24 17.59
C CYS A 863 23.76 -11.08 18.82
N PRO A 864 22.64 -11.82 18.94
CA PRO A 864 21.76 -11.73 20.11
C PRO A 864 22.46 -12.21 21.41
N VAL A 865 22.63 -11.31 22.40
CA VAL A 865 23.31 -11.62 23.68
C VAL A 865 22.36 -12.00 24.82
N GLN A 866 21.07 -11.69 24.71
CA GLN A 866 20.11 -11.92 25.80
C GLN A 866 19.58 -13.34 25.87
N GLN A 867 19.57 -13.90 27.08
CA GLN A 867 19.13 -15.27 27.33
C GLN A 867 17.60 -15.41 27.30
N THR A 868 17.11 -16.53 26.76
CA THR A 868 15.69 -16.90 26.87
C THR A 868 15.25 -17.01 28.34
N ARG A 869 13.96 -16.77 28.61
CA ARG A 869 13.36 -16.62 29.96
C ARG A 869 13.66 -17.74 30.98
N ARG A 870 14.25 -18.86 30.57
CA ARG A 870 14.56 -20.03 31.43
C ARG A 870 15.80 -19.87 32.32
N ARG A 871 16.75 -18.98 32.03
CA ARG A 871 18.02 -18.85 32.79
C ARG A 871 18.10 -17.72 33.83
N LYS A 872 17.05 -16.90 34.03
CA LYS A 872 16.93 -15.94 35.16
C LYS A 872 16.89 -16.59 36.57
N ARG A 873 17.26 -17.86 36.71
CA ARG A 873 17.32 -18.64 37.96
C ARG A 873 18.64 -19.41 38.15
N SER A 874 19.58 -19.38 37.19
CA SER A 874 20.85 -20.14 37.29
C SER A 874 22.00 -19.39 37.94
N LEU A 875 21.86 -18.08 38.16
CA LEU A 875 22.57 -17.36 39.22
C LEU A 875 21.53 -17.01 40.30
N GLY A 876 21.88 -17.22 41.56
CA GLY A 876 20.94 -17.08 42.67
C GLY A 876 20.58 -15.62 42.97
N PRO A 877 19.39 -15.33 43.52
CA PRO A 877 18.95 -13.97 43.87
C PRO A 877 19.67 -13.35 45.08
N ASN A 878 20.83 -13.89 45.46
CA ASN A 878 21.62 -13.51 46.63
C ASN A 878 23.08 -13.13 46.25
N THR A 879 23.36 -12.81 44.98
CA THR A 879 24.64 -12.19 44.60
C THR A 879 24.63 -10.72 45.01
N ASP A 880 25.56 -10.32 45.86
CA ASP A 880 25.75 -8.93 46.31
C ASP A 880 25.85 -7.96 45.11
N ALA A 881 25.29 -6.77 45.23
CA ALA A 881 25.38 -5.73 44.21
C ALA A 881 26.83 -5.28 43.94
N GLN A 882 27.71 -5.39 44.94
CA GLN A 882 29.16 -5.18 44.81
C GLN A 882 29.83 -6.20 43.88
N ASP A 883 29.34 -7.44 43.89
CA ASP A 883 29.93 -8.58 43.19
C ASP A 883 29.50 -8.64 41.71
N ARG A 884 28.41 -7.93 41.38
CA ARG A 884 27.85 -7.76 40.03
C ARG A 884 27.44 -6.30 39.83
N PHE A 885 28.45 -5.46 39.60
CA PHE A 885 28.30 -4.03 39.33
C PHE A 885 27.97 -3.77 37.86
N VAL A 886 28.73 -4.37 36.94
CA VAL A 886 28.52 -4.27 35.48
C VAL A 886 28.38 -5.67 34.87
N LEU A 887 27.45 -5.83 33.93
CA LEU A 887 27.27 -7.05 33.14
C LEU A 887 28.01 -6.91 31.81
N GLY A 888 28.56 -7.99 31.27
CA GLY A 888 29.18 -7.97 29.96
C GLY A 888 29.11 -9.31 29.24
N TYR A 889 29.47 -9.27 27.95
CA TYR A 889 29.50 -10.42 27.07
C TYR A 889 30.72 -10.33 26.15
N THR A 890 31.61 -11.31 26.21
CA THR A 890 32.63 -11.48 25.17
C THR A 890 31.98 -12.12 23.95
N VAL A 891 32.14 -11.50 22.79
CA VAL A 891 31.52 -11.83 21.50
C VAL A 891 32.61 -12.19 20.50
N SER A 892 32.40 -13.27 19.75
CA SER A 892 33.25 -13.66 18.61
C SER A 892 32.42 -14.38 17.55
N VAL A 893 32.76 -14.22 16.27
CA VAL A 893 31.97 -14.71 15.11
C VAL A 893 32.76 -15.79 14.34
N SER A 894 32.04 -16.75 13.76
CA SER A 894 32.56 -17.83 12.93
C SER A 894 31.72 -17.98 11.66
N ASN A 895 32.38 -18.27 10.53
CA ASN A 895 31.75 -18.55 9.23
C ASN A 895 31.39 -20.04 9.05
N ASP A 896 32.12 -20.96 9.70
CA ASP A 896 32.03 -22.42 9.56
C ASP A 896 31.43 -23.14 10.79
N ARG A 897 31.05 -22.38 11.83
CA ARG A 897 30.66 -22.82 13.19
C ARG A 897 31.80 -23.37 14.06
N GLU A 898 33.00 -23.59 13.53
CA GLU A 898 34.14 -24.19 14.24
C GLU A 898 35.20 -23.14 14.64
N ARG A 899 35.55 -22.25 13.72
CA ARG A 899 36.66 -21.30 13.81
C ARG A 899 36.12 -19.90 14.08
N TYR A 900 36.38 -19.42 15.30
CA TYR A 900 35.92 -18.12 15.76
C TYR A 900 37.05 -17.09 15.63
N GLY A 901 36.69 -15.89 15.19
CA GLY A 901 37.59 -14.74 15.12
C GLY A 901 38.00 -14.21 16.50
N ARG A 902 38.58 -13.01 16.52
CA ARG A 902 39.01 -12.34 17.76
C ARG A 902 37.82 -12.08 18.69
N ASP A 903 38.06 -12.20 19.99
CA ASP A 903 37.08 -11.92 21.04
C ASP A 903 36.99 -10.40 21.31
N PHE A 904 35.76 -9.87 21.43
CA PHE A 904 35.46 -8.47 21.75
C PHE A 904 34.46 -8.38 22.90
N ASP A 905 34.70 -7.51 23.88
CA ASP A 905 33.82 -7.35 25.05
C ASP A 905 32.75 -6.28 24.82
N LEU A 906 31.48 -6.66 24.98
CA LEU A 906 30.35 -5.77 25.19
C LEU A 906 30.13 -5.57 26.70
N TYR A 907 29.92 -4.32 27.15
CA TYR A 907 29.59 -3.97 28.54
C TYR A 907 28.22 -3.30 28.59
N MET A 908 27.43 -3.66 29.61
CA MET A 908 26.12 -3.08 29.92
C MET A 908 26.20 -2.32 31.24
N TYR A 909 25.94 -1.01 31.18
CA TYR A 909 25.97 -0.11 32.32
C TYR A 909 24.80 0.87 32.25
N ASN A 910 24.45 1.54 33.35
CA ASN A 910 23.49 2.64 33.37
C ASN A 910 24.21 3.97 33.66
N SER A 911 24.25 4.87 32.68
CA SER A 911 24.92 6.18 32.79
C SER A 911 24.34 7.13 33.86
N GLU A 912 23.19 6.78 34.44
CA GLU A 912 22.56 7.48 35.56
C GLU A 912 23.42 7.50 36.83
N CYS A 913 24.12 6.39 37.13
CA CYS A 913 25.01 6.30 38.29
C CYS A 913 26.35 5.60 38.03
N GLN A 914 26.56 4.99 36.86
CA GLN A 914 27.81 4.30 36.52
C GLN A 914 28.63 5.13 35.55
N HIS A 915 29.78 5.61 36.00
CA HIS A 915 30.78 6.25 35.16
C HIS A 915 31.79 5.21 34.65
N PHE A 916 32.49 5.53 33.55
CA PHE A 916 33.56 4.68 33.02
C PHE A 916 34.76 5.50 32.55
N GLU A 917 35.96 4.96 32.78
CA GLU A 917 37.22 5.46 32.24
C GLU A 917 37.81 4.44 31.26
N ASN A 918 38.34 4.92 30.12
CA ASN A 918 38.91 4.08 29.06
C ASN A 918 40.44 4.24 29.04
N SER A 919 41.12 3.42 29.85
CA SER A 919 42.58 3.40 29.98
C SER A 919 43.19 2.20 29.27
N SER A 920 43.94 2.44 28.19
CA SER A 920 44.89 1.51 27.55
C SER A 920 44.55 0.01 27.70
N GLU A 921 43.58 -0.46 26.90
CA GLU A 921 43.12 -1.85 26.79
C GLU A 921 42.22 -2.38 27.92
N THR A 922 41.89 -1.59 28.96
CA THR A 922 40.81 -1.92 29.92
C THR A 922 39.90 -0.76 30.27
N ILE A 923 38.59 -1.03 30.31
CA ILE A 923 37.56 -0.08 30.77
C ILE A 923 37.32 -0.31 32.26
N ILE A 924 37.39 0.76 33.04
CA ILE A 924 37.18 0.79 34.50
C ILE A 924 35.82 1.44 34.76
N PHE A 925 34.98 0.83 35.59
CA PHE A 925 33.65 1.35 35.94
C PHE A 925 33.57 1.78 37.40
N THR A 926 33.00 2.95 37.67
CA THR A 926 32.87 3.54 39.03
C THR A 926 31.44 4.01 39.31
N LEU A 927 31.05 4.01 40.59
CA LEU A 927 29.76 4.53 41.05
C LEU A 927 29.88 6.04 41.33
N MET A 928 29.03 6.84 40.68
CA MET A 928 28.95 8.29 40.88
C MET A 928 28.48 8.65 42.29
N ASP A 929 28.97 9.76 42.83
CA ASP A 929 28.46 10.33 44.09
C ASP A 929 27.02 10.84 43.95
N GLY A 930 26.26 10.82 45.05
CA GLY A 930 24.82 11.11 45.04
C GLY A 930 23.93 9.93 44.65
N TYR A 931 24.49 8.72 44.48
CA TYR A 931 23.74 7.49 44.16
C TYR A 931 24.22 6.27 44.97
N CYS A 932 23.30 5.33 45.14
CA CYS A 932 23.57 3.95 45.54
C CYS A 932 23.32 3.01 44.35
N PHE A 933 23.96 1.84 44.35
CA PHE A 933 23.70 0.77 43.39
C PHE A 933 23.17 -0.48 44.11
N ILE A 934 21.84 -0.60 44.21
CA ILE A 934 21.15 -1.61 45.05
C ILE A 934 20.23 -2.46 44.17
N ASP A 935 20.11 -3.76 44.44
CA ASP A 935 19.33 -4.73 43.63
C ASP A 935 19.66 -4.70 42.13
N HIS A 936 20.94 -4.42 41.81
CA HIS A 936 21.48 -4.13 40.47
C HIS A 936 20.78 -2.95 39.73
N LYS A 937 20.48 -1.87 40.44
CA LYS A 937 19.88 -0.64 39.90
C LYS A 937 20.54 0.60 40.50
N CYS A 938 20.59 1.68 39.72
CA CYS A 938 20.81 3.01 40.27
C CYS A 938 19.63 3.43 41.15
N VAL A 939 19.94 4.03 42.31
CA VAL A 939 18.98 4.62 43.26
C VAL A 939 19.55 5.98 43.70
N GLY A 940 18.79 7.06 43.60
CA GLY A 940 19.24 8.39 44.02
C GLY A 940 19.41 8.51 45.54
N SER A 941 20.42 9.24 45.99
CA SER A 941 20.62 9.54 47.41
C SER A 941 19.41 10.28 47.98
N GLY A 942 18.84 9.74 49.06
CA GLY A 942 17.58 10.17 49.65
C GLY A 942 16.31 9.44 49.15
N GLU A 943 16.39 8.58 48.13
CA GLU A 943 15.25 7.73 47.72
C GLU A 943 14.96 6.62 48.75
N VAL A 944 13.68 6.31 48.93
CA VAL A 944 13.16 5.37 49.93
C VAL A 944 12.62 4.11 49.24
N HIS A 945 12.84 2.94 49.85
CA HIS A 945 12.40 1.66 49.29
C HIS A 945 10.86 1.57 49.21
N LYS A 946 10.35 1.10 48.07
CA LYS A 946 8.93 1.18 47.71
C LYS A 946 7.99 0.32 48.55
N GLU A 947 8.53 -0.68 49.24
CA GLU A 947 7.78 -1.60 50.12
C GLU A 947 8.22 -1.49 51.59
N ASP A 948 9.18 -0.61 51.91
CA ASP A 948 9.75 -0.46 53.26
C ASP A 948 10.21 0.99 53.49
N GLU A 949 9.38 1.82 54.13
CA GLU A 949 9.67 3.24 54.38
C GLU A 949 10.89 3.50 55.30
N CYS A 950 11.45 2.43 55.88
CA CYS A 950 12.61 2.46 56.77
C CYS A 950 13.94 2.31 56.04
N LYS A 951 13.92 1.93 54.76
CA LYS A 951 15.10 1.77 53.91
C LYS A 951 15.27 2.97 53.01
N ILE A 952 16.44 3.60 53.06
CA ILE A 952 16.81 4.77 52.28
C ILE A 952 18.18 4.56 51.61
N CYS A 953 18.39 5.10 50.40
CA CYS A 953 19.74 5.22 49.87
C CYS A 953 20.45 6.40 50.57
N ASP A 954 21.54 6.12 51.26
CA ASP A 954 22.48 7.12 51.76
C ASP A 954 23.87 6.78 51.18
N ASP A 955 24.29 7.56 50.19
CA ASP A 955 25.54 7.38 49.46
C ASP A 955 26.80 7.61 50.31
N LYS A 956 26.64 8.03 51.57
CA LYS A 956 27.73 8.25 52.55
C LYS A 956 27.76 7.17 53.63
N GLN A 957 26.70 6.37 53.77
CA GLN A 957 26.67 5.20 54.65
C GLN A 957 26.89 3.90 53.86
N LEU A 958 25.91 3.50 53.04
CA LEU A 958 25.93 2.23 52.29
C LEU A 958 25.66 2.49 50.80
N LYS A 959 26.72 2.49 49.99
CA LYS A 959 26.61 2.70 48.54
C LYS A 959 26.01 1.52 47.76
N PHE A 960 25.86 0.33 48.37
CA PHE A 960 25.43 -0.90 47.68
C PHE A 960 24.32 -1.71 48.38
N ASP A 961 23.83 -1.23 49.53
CA ASP A 961 22.68 -1.80 50.26
C ASP A 961 21.87 -0.66 50.89
N TRP A 962 20.64 -0.95 51.32
CA TRP A 962 19.74 0.03 51.91
C TRP A 962 20.19 0.45 53.31
N SER A 963 20.41 1.75 53.51
CA SER A 963 20.66 2.33 54.84
C SER A 963 19.36 2.47 55.63
N ILE A 964 19.44 2.44 56.97
CA ILE A 964 18.27 2.59 57.84
C ILE A 964 17.98 4.08 58.05
N ARG A 965 16.71 4.47 57.89
CA ARG A 965 16.25 5.86 58.00
C ARG A 965 16.12 6.31 59.47
N GLU A 966 17.26 6.57 60.11
CA GLU A 966 17.38 6.93 61.54
C GLU A 966 16.40 8.03 62.02
N ASN A 967 16.07 8.99 61.15
CA ASN A 967 15.18 10.12 61.48
C ASN A 967 13.67 9.81 61.37
N TYR A 968 13.25 8.57 61.10
CA TYR A 968 11.83 8.19 60.98
C TYR A 968 11.39 7.31 62.16
N GLN A 969 10.62 7.88 63.10
CA GLN A 969 10.27 7.28 64.41
C GLN A 969 9.46 5.96 64.37
N ALA A 970 9.02 5.52 63.19
CA ALA A 970 8.44 4.20 62.99
C ALA A 970 9.52 3.08 62.98
N CYS A 971 10.70 3.37 62.44
CA CYS A 971 11.70 2.38 62.05
C CYS A 971 12.60 1.90 63.20
N ILE A 972 12.87 2.80 64.14
CA ILE A 972 13.72 2.57 65.32
C ILE A 972 13.15 1.46 66.24
N ARG A 973 11.90 1.01 66.02
CA ARG A 973 11.16 0.12 66.93
C ARG A 973 11.45 -1.37 66.77
N ASN A 974 12.08 -1.81 65.67
CA ASN A 974 12.24 -3.25 65.39
C ASN A 974 13.60 -3.85 65.79
N GLU A 975 14.62 -3.06 66.15
CA GLU A 975 15.93 -3.62 66.53
C GLU A 975 15.98 -4.13 67.99
N GLN A 976 15.13 -3.61 68.89
CA GLN A 976 15.24 -3.93 70.32
C GLN A 976 14.67 -5.31 70.73
N ASP A 977 13.75 -5.88 69.94
CA ASP A 977 12.97 -7.08 70.34
C ASP A 977 13.70 -8.42 70.05
N SER A 978 14.93 -8.38 69.55
CA SER A 978 15.78 -9.56 69.30
C SER A 978 16.66 -9.97 70.51
N SER A 979 16.63 -9.19 71.59
CA SER A 979 17.66 -9.22 72.66
C SER A 979 17.34 -10.09 73.89
N GLN A 980 16.26 -10.90 73.88
CA GLN A 980 15.95 -11.82 74.97
C GLN A 980 16.56 -13.22 74.80
N GLN A 981 17.75 -13.44 75.37
CA GLN A 981 18.27 -14.79 75.61
C GLN A 981 17.60 -15.46 76.82
N PRO A 982 17.22 -16.74 76.72
CA PRO A 982 17.13 -17.64 77.87
C PRO A 982 18.28 -18.66 77.86
N SER A 983 19.19 -18.49 78.82
CA SER A 983 20.01 -19.53 79.50
C SER A 983 20.45 -20.80 78.75
N LEU A 984 21.77 -21.00 78.64
CA LEU A 984 22.37 -22.31 78.41
C LEU A 984 22.09 -23.27 79.59
N THR A 985 21.71 -24.51 79.30
CA THR A 985 21.96 -25.66 80.20
C THR A 985 22.16 -26.93 79.36
N THR A 986 22.99 -27.85 79.82
CA THR A 986 23.60 -28.90 78.99
C THR A 986 23.08 -30.32 79.27
N LEU A 987 23.50 -31.25 78.41
CA LEU A 987 23.45 -32.72 78.52
C LEU A 987 22.24 -33.46 77.89
N THR A 988 22.44 -34.76 77.73
CA THR A 988 21.89 -35.67 76.71
C THR A 988 21.53 -37.03 77.37
N PRO A 989 21.26 -38.15 76.65
CA PRO A 989 20.44 -38.41 75.47
C PRO A 989 19.39 -39.56 75.73
N ARG A 990 18.77 -40.07 74.65
CA ARG A 990 17.92 -41.30 74.54
C ARG A 990 16.44 -41.11 74.95
N GLY A 991 15.47 -41.78 74.31
CA GLY A 991 15.57 -42.60 73.09
C GLY A 991 14.33 -43.46 72.78
N SER A 992 14.36 -44.14 71.62
CA SER A 992 13.57 -45.32 71.19
C SER A 992 12.02 -45.25 71.03
N SER A 993 11.60 -45.65 69.81
CA SER A 993 10.48 -46.56 69.47
C SER A 993 8.98 -46.16 69.59
N ALA A 994 8.43 -45.77 68.43
CA ALA A 994 7.51 -46.58 67.60
C ALA A 994 5.96 -46.54 67.76
N HIS A 995 5.32 -46.94 66.63
CA HIS A 995 3.96 -47.51 66.42
C HIS A 995 2.69 -46.65 66.15
N THR A 996 2.41 -46.53 64.84
CA THR A 996 1.14 -46.88 64.12
C THR A 996 -0.18 -46.12 64.28
N ALA A 997 -0.60 -45.50 63.16
CA ALA A 997 -1.89 -45.59 62.46
C ALA A 997 -1.64 -45.09 61.01
N PHE A 998 -1.96 -45.68 59.84
CA PHE A 998 -2.98 -46.65 59.36
C PHE A 998 -4.43 -46.20 59.59
N ASN A 999 -5.36 -46.22 58.60
CA ASN A 999 -5.37 -46.64 57.18
C ASN A 999 -6.51 -45.83 56.45
N LEU A 1000 -6.60 -45.63 55.12
CA LEU A 1000 -7.08 -46.50 54.02
C LEU A 1000 -6.78 -45.77 52.67
N VAL A 1001 -6.41 -46.39 51.52
CA VAL A 1001 -7.10 -47.39 50.63
C VAL A 1001 -8.34 -46.76 49.95
N LEU A 1002 -8.53 -46.65 48.62
CA LEU A 1002 -8.36 -47.56 47.43
C LEU A 1002 -7.68 -46.86 46.20
N VAL A 1003 -7.40 -47.44 45.00
CA VAL A 1003 -6.84 -48.76 44.54
C VAL A 1003 -6.41 -48.70 43.02
N LEU A 1004 -5.13 -49.02 42.75
CA LEU A 1004 -4.48 -49.81 41.65
C LEU A 1004 -4.78 -49.73 40.11
N LEU A 1005 -3.66 -49.67 39.36
CA LEU A 1005 -3.23 -50.39 38.12
C LEU A 1005 -4.13 -50.61 36.88
N SER A 1006 -3.61 -50.22 35.69
CA SER A 1006 -3.11 -51.09 34.57
C SER A 1006 -2.85 -50.23 33.30
N ALA A 1007 -1.94 -50.51 32.35
CA ALA A 1007 -0.86 -51.50 32.16
C ALA A 1007 0.34 -50.76 31.48
N LEU A 1008 1.61 -50.95 31.84
CA LEU A 1008 2.57 -51.99 31.40
C LEU A 1008 2.74 -52.17 29.87
N LEU A 1009 3.94 -51.78 29.38
CA LEU A 1009 4.80 -52.42 28.32
C LEU A 1009 4.15 -52.71 26.94
N SER A 1010 4.75 -52.34 25.79
CA SER A 1010 6.08 -52.78 25.29
C SER A 1010 6.35 -52.27 23.85
N GLY A 1011 7.57 -52.50 23.31
CA GLY A 1011 7.95 -52.15 21.92
C GLY A 1011 8.51 -50.73 21.78
N ILE A 1012 9.69 -50.43 21.19
CA ILE A 1012 10.63 -51.19 20.34
C ILE A 1012 10.02 -51.64 19.00
N ASN A 1013 10.11 -50.81 17.95
CA ASN A 1013 11.20 -51.00 16.98
C ASN A 1013 11.41 -49.84 15.96
N ILE A 1014 12.62 -49.86 15.40
CA ILE A 1014 13.19 -49.09 14.29
C ILE A 1014 12.27 -48.90 13.08
N LYS A 1015 12.17 -47.67 12.58
CA LYS A 1015 12.47 -47.35 11.17
C LYS A 1015 12.91 -45.90 10.99
#